data_AF-B8GP13-F1
#
_entry.id   AF-B8GP13-F1
#
_cell.length_a   1.000
_cell.length_b   1.000
_cell.length_c   1.000
_cell.angle_alpha   90.00
_cell.angle_beta   90.00
_cell.angle_gamma   90.00
#
_symmetry.space_group_name_H-M   'P 1'
#
loop_
_entity.id
_entity.type
_entity.pdbx_description
1 polymer ?
#
loop_
_entity_poly.entity_id
_entity_poly.type
_entity_poly.pdbx_seq_one_letter_code
_entity_poly.pdbx_strand_id
1 'polypeptide(L)'
;MAIRVALNHRTVYRFDRRVRISPHVIRLRPAVHTRTPILSYSLDIQPKDHFINWQQDPFGNLLARVVFPEAMRELSVTVDLVAEMTVINPFDFFVEKYAETFPFGYDGILAKELIPYLEITDRGPLLMAWLEQVQRDDRGIVDFLVDLNRRLHQDIAYSVRMEPGVQTCEETLTRRIGSCRDSAWLLVQILRHLGLAARFVSGYLVQLTADEKSLDGPSGPEADFTDLHAWTEVFVPGAGWIGLDPTSGLFAGEGHIPLACTPSPLSAAPITGYTEVCEVAFEHENRVSRIHEDPRVTKPYSDDQWAAIDALGRKVDQDLLDGDVRLTMGGEPTFVSIDDMEAAEWNTRADGPHKRRLARELAGRLLRRFGPGGMFHHGQGKWYPGEPLPRWSLGCFWRKDGEPVWRDPAWLADISRDYGHGRDQALAFARELAQHLGVPESYLVPGHEDPLYYLWREGNEPVNRDPLKADLKSPAERRRLARILSQGLDEPAGYALPLTWDHEHDHWRSGVWAFRRGRLFLIPGDSPMGLRLPLDSLPWVAPAKRDEPQAPSLFEARPELGDYFGEVTRRYSERVAPEDPRADTGLQPQAPGDDPDDTRWAEVPHTSLCVEAREGRLHVFLPPLNFLEHYLDLVCAVEATATKLRLPVVLEGYEPPRDNRLERLLVTPDPGVIEVNIHPAASWEKLRDNTLALYEEARQSRLGTEKFMLDGRHTGTGGGNHVTLGAATPVDSPLLRRPDLLGSLVSFWQHHPGLSYLFSGMFIGPTSQAPRIDEARNESLYELEIALSQLPQGEEPRPWLVDRLFRNLLVDITGNTHRAEFCIDKLYSPDSPTGRLGLLELRAFEMPPHARMSLVQMLLLRSLVACFWREPYRHRLVRWGTALHDRFMLPHFVERDMAQVVEHLNRAGYPFQADWLAPFSEFRFPHYGRVSIGDIQIELRMALEPWHVLGEEVTTAGTARYVDSSVERLQVRVTGLTEGRYVLACNGRRVPLQSTGTHGEYVAGVRYRAWQPPSALHPNIGVHAPLVFDLIDTWNGRAIGGCTYHVSHPGGRNYDVFPVNAFEAEARRITRFWDHGHTPGTLQPPPALRSLAQFHPEGSLLGPMAPPTERPDPEYPCTLDLRRPPSV
;
A
#
# COMPACT_ATOMS: atom_id res chain seq x y z
N MET A 1 -15.48 -9.43 1.90
CA MET A 1 -15.42 -9.57 3.36
C MET A 1 -16.73 -9.05 3.90
N ALA A 2 -17.37 -9.78 4.80
CA ALA A 2 -18.68 -9.42 5.29
C ALA A 2 -18.62 -9.05 6.79
N ILE A 3 -19.12 -7.87 7.13
CA ILE A 3 -19.49 -7.54 8.50
C ILE A 3 -20.95 -7.96 8.67
N ARG A 4 -21.24 -8.83 9.63
CA ARG A 4 -22.63 -9.14 9.99
C ARG A 4 -23.02 -8.32 11.20
N VAL A 5 -24.14 -7.64 11.07
CA VAL A 5 -24.69 -6.80 12.12
C VAL A 5 -26.02 -7.34 12.59
N ALA A 6 -26.24 -7.29 13.90
CA ALA A 6 -27.56 -7.48 14.50
C ALA A 6 -28.15 -6.10 14.78
N LEU A 7 -29.30 -5.82 14.18
CA LEU A 7 -30.12 -4.64 14.45
C LEU A 7 -31.30 -5.05 15.32
N ASN A 8 -31.47 -4.31 16.42
CA ASN A 8 -32.61 -4.39 17.32
C ASN A 8 -33.37 -3.07 17.28
N HIS A 9 -34.63 -3.12 16.82
CA HIS A 9 -35.56 -2.01 16.83
C HIS A 9 -36.61 -2.28 17.90
N ARG A 10 -36.89 -1.31 18.76
CA ARG A 10 -37.96 -1.38 19.75
C ARG A 10 -38.77 -0.10 19.75
N THR A 11 -40.09 -0.24 19.70
CA THR A 11 -41.05 0.85 19.87
C THR A 11 -42.07 0.46 20.91
N VAL A 12 -42.26 1.29 21.93
CA VAL A 12 -43.22 1.09 23.01
C VAL A 12 -44.15 2.28 23.11
N TYR A 13 -45.44 2.01 23.06
CA TYR A 13 -46.50 2.97 23.34
C TYR A 13 -47.12 2.61 24.70
N ARG A 14 -46.96 3.48 25.69
CA ARG A 14 -47.61 3.34 27.00
C ARG A 14 -48.79 4.29 27.10
N PHE A 15 -49.96 3.74 27.31
CA PHE A 15 -51.21 4.48 27.45
C PHE A 15 -51.49 4.77 28.93
N ASP A 16 -51.95 5.99 29.22
CA ASP A 16 -52.37 6.41 30.56
C ASP A 16 -53.47 5.51 31.16
N ARG A 17 -54.31 4.93 30.30
CA ARG A 17 -55.41 4.01 30.65
C ARG A 17 -55.44 2.79 29.73
N ARG A 18 -56.32 1.82 30.03
CA ARG A 18 -56.62 0.75 29.06
C ARG A 18 -57.38 1.35 27.88
N VAL A 19 -56.85 1.14 26.67
CA VAL A 19 -57.43 1.65 25.42
C VAL A 19 -57.68 0.52 24.45
N ARG A 20 -58.78 0.60 23.69
CA ARG A 20 -58.96 -0.24 22.51
C ARG A 20 -58.15 0.30 21.35
N ILE A 21 -57.50 -0.59 20.64
CA ILE A 21 -56.64 -0.28 19.51
C ILE A 21 -57.28 -0.87 18.26
N SER A 22 -57.47 -0.05 17.22
CA SER A 22 -57.97 -0.48 15.92
C SER A 22 -56.92 -1.34 15.19
N PRO A 23 -57.26 -2.06 14.11
CA PRO A 23 -56.26 -2.78 13.32
C PRO A 23 -55.05 -1.90 12.98
N HIS A 24 -53.86 -2.36 13.35
CA HIS A 24 -52.58 -1.70 13.07
C HIS A 24 -51.89 -2.35 11.88
N VAL A 25 -51.09 -1.56 11.19
CA VAL A 25 -50.22 -2.00 10.10
C VAL A 25 -48.79 -1.71 10.50
N ILE A 26 -47.95 -2.75 10.45
CA ILE A 26 -46.51 -2.67 10.76
C ILE A 26 -45.74 -2.98 9.48
N ARG A 27 -44.86 -2.06 9.07
CA ARG A 27 -44.01 -2.12 7.86
C ARG A 27 -42.53 -2.13 8.24
N LEU A 28 -42.17 -2.96 9.22
CA LEU A 28 -40.80 -3.07 9.74
C LEU A 28 -40.07 -4.33 9.24
N ARG A 29 -40.55 -4.94 8.15
CA ARG A 29 -39.87 -6.06 7.50
C ARG A 29 -39.13 -5.56 6.25
N PRO A 30 -37.84 -5.88 6.07
CA PRO A 30 -37.08 -5.51 4.87
C PRO A 30 -37.81 -5.91 3.58
N ALA A 31 -37.73 -5.04 2.58
CA ALA A 31 -38.32 -5.26 1.28
C ALA A 31 -37.64 -6.44 0.56
N VAL A 32 -38.40 -7.14 -0.30
CA VAL A 32 -37.86 -8.31 -1.04
C VAL A 32 -36.75 -7.93 -2.02
N HIS A 33 -36.73 -6.67 -2.47
CA HIS A 33 -35.73 -6.13 -3.38
C HIS A 33 -34.54 -5.46 -2.68
N THR A 34 -34.41 -5.60 -1.35
CA THR A 34 -33.24 -5.12 -0.61
C THR A 34 -31.97 -5.76 -1.17
N ARG A 35 -30.97 -4.92 -1.48
CA ARG A 35 -29.68 -5.40 -2.01
C ARG A 35 -28.79 -5.99 -0.92
N THR A 36 -28.89 -5.49 0.31
CA THR A 36 -28.21 -6.01 1.50
C THR A 36 -28.82 -7.35 1.95
N PRO A 37 -28.07 -8.46 1.97
CA PRO A 37 -28.61 -9.76 2.37
C PRO A 37 -29.12 -9.75 3.82
N ILE A 38 -30.38 -10.13 4.01
CA ILE A 38 -31.00 -10.29 5.33
C ILE A 38 -30.98 -11.77 5.71
N LEU A 39 -30.13 -12.13 6.68
CA LEU A 39 -29.89 -13.51 7.09
C LEU A 39 -30.93 -14.02 8.09
N SER A 40 -31.49 -13.13 8.90
CA SER A 40 -32.51 -13.46 9.89
C SER A 40 -33.42 -12.27 10.15
N TYR A 41 -34.68 -12.53 10.46
CA TYR A 41 -35.69 -11.53 10.81
C TYR A 41 -36.69 -12.11 11.82
N SER A 42 -37.01 -11.33 12.86
CA SER A 42 -38.03 -11.63 13.85
C SER A 42 -38.87 -10.39 14.13
N LEU A 43 -40.17 -10.59 14.34
CA LEU A 43 -41.12 -9.58 14.78
C LEU A 43 -41.80 -10.08 16.05
N ASP A 44 -41.56 -9.38 17.17
CA ASP A 44 -42.27 -9.61 18.42
C ASP A 44 -43.23 -8.47 18.74
N ILE A 45 -44.47 -8.82 19.10
CA ILE A 45 -45.52 -7.86 19.44
C ILE A 45 -46.09 -8.21 20.80
N GLN A 46 -46.20 -7.21 21.67
CA GLN A 46 -46.89 -7.31 22.95
C GLN A 46 -48.08 -6.34 23.01
N PRO A 47 -49.23 -6.75 23.55
CA PRO A 47 -49.51 -8.04 24.21
C PRO A 47 -49.57 -9.23 23.23
N LYS A 48 -49.27 -10.44 23.73
CA LYS A 48 -49.19 -11.68 22.91
C LYS A 48 -50.53 -12.15 22.36
N ASP A 49 -51.63 -11.74 22.99
CA ASP A 49 -52.99 -12.03 22.50
C ASP A 49 -53.36 -11.03 21.40
N HIS A 50 -53.04 -11.38 20.17
CA HIS A 50 -53.37 -10.62 18.96
C HIS A 50 -53.48 -11.55 17.76
N PHE A 51 -54.21 -11.10 16.73
CA PHE A 51 -54.23 -11.74 15.43
C PHE A 51 -53.28 -11.01 14.47
N ILE A 52 -52.40 -11.74 13.79
CA ILE A 52 -51.48 -11.20 12.78
C ILE A 52 -51.77 -11.81 11.41
N ASN A 53 -51.87 -10.96 10.38
CA ASN A 53 -51.98 -11.36 8.98
C ASN A 53 -50.90 -10.68 8.15
N TRP A 54 -50.03 -11.46 7.51
CA TRP A 54 -49.02 -10.94 6.59
C TRP A 54 -49.61 -10.75 5.19
N GLN A 55 -49.34 -9.60 4.58
CA GLN A 55 -49.82 -9.27 3.23
C GLN A 55 -48.81 -8.37 2.50
N GLN A 56 -49.01 -8.24 1.19
CA GLN A 56 -48.34 -7.23 0.36
C GLN A 56 -49.30 -6.08 0.07
N ASP A 57 -48.79 -4.85 0.07
CA ASP A 57 -49.54 -3.70 -0.43
C ASP A 57 -49.49 -3.62 -1.98
N PRO A 58 -50.27 -2.71 -2.62
CA PRO A 58 -50.26 -2.56 -4.08
C PRO A 58 -48.91 -2.18 -4.70
N PHE A 59 -47.93 -1.76 -3.89
CA PHE A 59 -46.58 -1.37 -4.32
C PHE A 59 -45.55 -2.49 -4.06
N GLY A 60 -46.00 -3.65 -3.55
CA GLY A 60 -45.15 -4.82 -3.29
C GLY A 60 -44.44 -4.80 -1.93
N ASN A 61 -44.79 -3.87 -1.03
CA ASN A 61 -44.18 -3.81 0.31
C ASN A 61 -44.78 -4.88 1.23
N LEU A 62 -43.95 -5.49 2.07
CA LEU A 62 -44.38 -6.45 3.07
C LEU A 62 -44.94 -5.71 4.30
N LEU A 63 -46.14 -6.09 4.75
CA LEU A 63 -46.71 -5.54 5.97
C LEU A 63 -47.44 -6.60 6.81
N ALA A 64 -47.38 -6.41 8.12
CA ALA A 64 -48.15 -7.17 9.10
C ALA A 64 -49.37 -6.35 9.51
N ARG A 65 -50.58 -6.88 9.24
CA ARG A 65 -51.82 -6.33 9.75
C ARG A 65 -52.17 -7.03 11.06
N VAL A 66 -52.20 -6.27 12.14
CA VAL A 66 -52.37 -6.77 13.51
C VAL A 66 -53.69 -6.30 14.08
N VAL A 67 -54.46 -7.19 14.69
CA VAL A 67 -55.74 -6.89 15.33
C VAL A 67 -55.70 -7.35 16.78
N PHE A 68 -56.05 -6.45 17.70
CA PHE A 68 -56.04 -6.72 19.13
C PHE A 68 -57.48 -6.89 19.65
N PRO A 69 -57.81 -8.02 20.29
CA PRO A 69 -59.16 -8.28 20.79
C PRO A 69 -59.47 -7.48 22.07
N GLU A 70 -58.47 -7.29 22.93
CA GLU A 70 -58.63 -6.73 24.27
C GLU A 70 -58.03 -5.33 24.41
N ALA A 71 -58.56 -4.56 25.36
CA ALA A 71 -58.01 -3.25 25.69
C ALA A 71 -56.69 -3.38 26.48
N MET A 72 -55.68 -2.58 26.13
CA MET A 72 -54.33 -2.69 26.67
C MET A 72 -53.80 -1.36 27.22
N ARG A 73 -52.77 -1.43 28.08
CA ARG A 73 -52.03 -0.26 28.57
C ARG A 73 -50.69 -0.05 27.88
N GLU A 74 -50.20 -1.06 27.16
CA GLU A 74 -48.92 -0.99 26.48
C GLU A 74 -49.03 -1.76 25.17
N LEU A 75 -48.50 -1.16 24.10
CA LEU A 75 -48.22 -1.82 22.83
C LEU A 75 -46.70 -1.75 22.61
N SER A 76 -46.03 -2.89 22.55
CA SER A 76 -44.61 -2.99 22.21
C SER A 76 -44.44 -3.71 20.89
N VAL A 77 -43.63 -3.15 20.00
CA VAL A 77 -43.22 -3.76 18.73
C VAL A 77 -41.70 -3.83 18.74
N THR A 78 -41.17 -5.04 18.63
CA THR A 78 -39.73 -5.31 18.61
C THR A 78 -39.38 -6.06 17.34
N VAL A 79 -38.34 -5.61 16.64
CA VAL A 79 -37.78 -6.28 15.47
C VAL A 79 -36.33 -6.59 15.75
N ASP A 80 -35.96 -7.83 15.48
CA ASP A 80 -34.56 -8.27 15.44
C ASP A 80 -34.24 -8.71 14.01
N LEU A 81 -33.16 -8.20 13.44
CA LEU A 81 -32.68 -8.62 12.13
C LEU A 81 -31.16 -8.77 12.12
N VAL A 82 -30.69 -9.71 11.30
CA VAL A 82 -29.25 -9.88 11.01
C VAL A 82 -29.04 -9.53 9.54
N ALA A 83 -28.21 -8.53 9.28
CA ALA A 83 -27.86 -8.09 7.92
C ALA A 83 -26.38 -8.34 7.64
N GLU A 84 -26.07 -8.71 6.39
CA GLU A 84 -24.71 -8.84 5.89
C GLU A 84 -24.32 -7.55 5.16
N MET A 85 -23.43 -6.75 5.77
CA MET A 85 -23.00 -5.43 5.30
C MET A 85 -21.90 -5.56 4.25
N THR A 86 -22.23 -6.21 3.14
CA THR A 86 -21.37 -6.33 1.97
C THR A 86 -21.39 -5.03 1.19
N VAL A 87 -20.22 -4.51 0.80
CA VAL A 87 -20.10 -3.21 0.13
C VAL A 87 -20.86 -3.20 -1.20
N ILE A 88 -21.66 -2.16 -1.41
CA ILE A 88 -22.47 -2.01 -2.61
C ILE A 88 -22.02 -0.78 -3.39
N ASN A 89 -21.63 -0.96 -4.66
CA ASN A 89 -21.45 0.17 -5.56
C ASN A 89 -22.84 0.73 -5.95
N PRO A 90 -23.16 1.98 -5.56
CA PRO A 90 -24.47 2.56 -5.86
C PRO A 90 -24.60 2.97 -7.34
N PHE A 91 -23.51 3.02 -8.11
CA PHE A 91 -23.48 3.37 -9.53
C PHE A 91 -23.46 2.14 -10.46
N ASP A 92 -23.59 0.94 -9.90
CA ASP A 92 -23.49 -0.29 -10.67
C ASP A 92 -24.79 -0.70 -11.37
N PHE A 93 -25.14 0.06 -12.42
CA PHE A 93 -26.33 -0.15 -13.25
C PHE A 93 -26.12 0.41 -14.65
N PHE A 94 -26.84 -0.09 -15.66
CA PHE A 94 -26.81 0.44 -17.03
C PHE A 94 -27.99 1.37 -17.28
N VAL A 95 -27.81 2.39 -18.10
CA VAL A 95 -28.90 3.30 -18.51
C VAL A 95 -29.25 3.01 -19.96
N GLU A 96 -30.54 3.03 -20.30
CA GLU A 96 -30.98 2.94 -21.69
C GLU A 96 -30.49 4.14 -22.50
N LYS A 97 -30.09 3.90 -23.75
CA LYS A 97 -29.44 4.91 -24.60
C LYS A 97 -30.23 6.22 -24.72
N TYR A 98 -31.57 6.16 -24.74
CA TYR A 98 -32.42 7.36 -24.85
C TYR A 98 -32.55 8.16 -23.55
N ALA A 99 -32.10 7.60 -22.42
CA ALA A 99 -32.16 8.19 -21.08
C ALA A 99 -30.76 8.49 -20.50
N GLU A 100 -29.69 8.30 -21.29
CA GLU A 100 -28.30 8.58 -20.88
C GLU A 100 -28.11 10.05 -20.49
N THR A 101 -28.82 10.96 -21.14
CA THR A 101 -28.77 12.40 -20.84
C THR A 101 -30.13 12.93 -20.38
N PHE A 102 -30.08 13.93 -19.49
CA PHE A 102 -31.26 14.68 -19.07
C PHE A 102 -31.41 15.93 -19.95
N PRO A 103 -32.64 16.29 -20.37
CA PRO A 103 -33.92 15.62 -20.10
C PRO A 103 -34.22 14.48 -21.08
N PHE A 104 -34.90 13.43 -20.59
CA PHE A 104 -35.47 12.37 -21.41
C PHE A 104 -36.96 12.17 -21.11
N GLY A 105 -37.67 11.49 -22.02
CA GLY A 105 -39.06 11.08 -21.81
C GLY A 105 -39.19 9.57 -21.67
N TYR A 106 -40.07 9.10 -20.79
CA TYR A 106 -40.39 7.67 -20.68
C TYR A 106 -41.16 7.18 -21.92
N ASP A 107 -40.92 5.92 -22.30
CA ASP A 107 -41.77 5.23 -23.28
C ASP A 107 -43.25 5.24 -22.83
N GLY A 108 -44.18 5.26 -23.78
CA GLY A 108 -45.61 5.45 -23.50
C GLY A 108 -46.23 4.38 -22.58
N ILE A 109 -45.77 3.13 -22.67
CA ILE A 109 -46.24 2.05 -21.78
C ILE A 109 -45.66 2.25 -20.38
N LEU A 110 -44.35 2.46 -20.28
CA LEU A 110 -43.66 2.69 -19.03
C LEU A 110 -44.16 3.94 -18.29
N ALA A 111 -44.42 5.02 -19.02
CA ALA A 111 -45.01 6.24 -18.47
C ALA A 111 -46.37 5.98 -17.80
N LYS A 112 -47.20 5.11 -18.39
CA LYS A 112 -48.49 4.71 -17.84
C LYS A 112 -48.35 3.90 -16.55
N GLU A 113 -47.36 3.01 -16.49
CA GLU A 113 -47.04 2.22 -15.30
C GLU A 113 -46.47 3.10 -14.17
N LEU A 114 -45.79 4.19 -14.52
CA LEU A 114 -45.17 5.12 -13.58
C LEU A 114 -46.08 6.27 -13.10
N ILE A 115 -47.34 6.35 -13.55
CA ILE A 115 -48.26 7.46 -13.21
C ILE A 115 -48.27 7.82 -11.71
N PRO A 116 -48.42 6.87 -10.75
CA PRO A 116 -48.45 7.20 -9.33
C PRO A 116 -47.16 7.87 -8.84
N TYR A 117 -46.04 7.60 -9.49
CA TYR A 117 -44.71 8.11 -9.13
C TYR A 117 -44.35 9.42 -9.84
N LEU A 118 -45.19 9.88 -10.77
CA LEU A 118 -45.09 11.16 -11.47
C LEU A 118 -46.06 12.22 -10.90
N GLU A 119 -46.90 11.85 -9.93
CA GLU A 119 -47.94 12.73 -9.40
C GLU A 119 -47.36 13.89 -8.58
N ILE A 120 -47.53 15.12 -9.10
CA ILE A 120 -47.12 16.35 -8.43
C ILE A 120 -48.22 16.79 -7.45
N THR A 121 -47.92 16.71 -6.15
CA THR A 121 -48.86 17.08 -5.08
C THR A 121 -48.57 18.43 -4.40
N ASP A 122 -47.35 18.97 -4.54
CA ASP A 122 -46.94 20.28 -4.00
C ASP A 122 -46.41 21.20 -5.11
N ARG A 123 -46.80 22.49 -5.08
CA ARG A 123 -46.47 23.53 -6.08
C ARG A 123 -46.25 24.91 -5.45
N GLY A 124 -45.75 24.97 -4.21
CA GLY A 124 -45.46 26.22 -3.51
C GLY A 124 -44.46 27.15 -4.24
N PRO A 125 -44.52 28.47 -4.04
CA PRO A 125 -43.68 29.44 -4.75
C PRO A 125 -42.19 29.27 -4.47
N LEU A 126 -41.77 28.86 -3.26
CA LEU A 126 -40.36 28.62 -2.97
C LEU A 126 -39.83 27.38 -3.71
N LEU A 127 -40.66 26.33 -3.83
CA LEU A 127 -40.32 25.15 -4.61
C LEU A 127 -40.13 25.49 -6.08
N MET A 128 -41.03 26.30 -6.65
CA MET A 128 -40.90 26.76 -8.03
C MET A 128 -39.64 27.62 -8.23
N ALA A 129 -39.35 28.55 -7.31
CA ALA A 129 -38.14 29.37 -7.36
C ALA A 129 -36.85 28.54 -7.21
N TRP A 130 -36.89 27.45 -6.45
CA TRP A 130 -35.77 26.50 -6.36
C TRP A 130 -35.58 25.75 -7.69
N LEU A 131 -36.67 25.27 -8.31
CA LEU A 131 -36.68 24.56 -9.60
C LEU A 131 -36.23 25.42 -10.79
N GLU A 132 -36.42 26.74 -10.74
CA GLU A 132 -35.94 27.69 -11.75
C GLU A 132 -34.40 27.80 -11.77
N GLN A 133 -33.76 27.53 -10.63
CA GLN A 133 -32.30 27.57 -10.50
C GLN A 133 -31.63 26.25 -10.89
N VAL A 134 -32.39 25.20 -11.19
CA VAL A 134 -31.84 23.91 -11.64
C VAL A 134 -31.47 24.04 -13.11
N GLN A 135 -30.18 23.88 -13.43
CA GLN A 135 -29.71 23.82 -14.81
C GLN A 135 -30.24 22.55 -15.49
N ARG A 136 -30.91 22.72 -16.63
CA ARG A 136 -31.56 21.63 -17.39
C ARG A 136 -30.87 21.38 -18.74
N ASP A 137 -29.60 21.74 -18.81
CA ASP A 137 -28.77 21.57 -20.01
C ASP A 137 -28.48 20.07 -20.24
N ASP A 138 -28.13 19.71 -21.48
CA ASP A 138 -27.83 18.33 -21.87
C ASP A 138 -26.60 17.81 -21.12
N ARG A 139 -26.83 16.91 -20.16
CA ARG A 139 -25.81 16.33 -19.27
C ARG A 139 -26.16 14.89 -18.93
N GLY A 140 -25.14 14.10 -18.59
CA GLY A 140 -25.34 12.71 -18.16
C GLY A 140 -26.33 12.62 -16.99
N ILE A 141 -27.30 11.70 -17.07
CA ILE A 141 -28.36 11.58 -16.06
C ILE A 141 -27.81 11.32 -14.65
N VAL A 142 -26.73 10.55 -14.53
CA VAL A 142 -26.10 10.24 -13.24
C VAL A 142 -25.49 11.48 -12.62
N ASP A 143 -24.70 12.24 -13.39
CA ASP A 143 -24.09 13.51 -12.93
C ASP A 143 -25.17 14.53 -12.55
N PHE A 144 -26.27 14.58 -13.31
CA PHE A 144 -27.43 15.40 -12.97
C PHE A 144 -28.02 15.05 -11.60
N LEU A 145 -28.25 13.76 -11.33
CA LEU A 145 -28.79 13.29 -10.06
C LEU A 145 -27.82 13.54 -8.90
N VAL A 146 -26.52 13.33 -9.10
CA VAL A 146 -25.47 13.63 -8.11
C VAL A 146 -25.48 15.11 -7.75
N ASP A 147 -25.46 16.00 -8.76
CA ASP A 147 -25.48 17.45 -8.54
C ASP A 147 -26.75 17.91 -7.83
N LEU A 148 -27.91 17.38 -8.25
CA LEU A 148 -29.21 17.73 -7.66
C LEU A 148 -29.28 17.33 -6.18
N ASN A 149 -28.86 16.10 -5.86
CA ASN A 149 -28.88 15.59 -4.49
C ASN A 149 -27.90 16.35 -3.59
N ARG A 150 -26.68 16.58 -4.07
CA ARG A 150 -25.65 17.35 -3.36
C ARG A 150 -26.08 18.78 -3.08
N ARG A 151 -26.71 19.43 -4.06
CA ARG A 151 -27.24 20.78 -3.89
C ARG A 151 -28.32 20.83 -2.81
N LEU A 152 -29.30 19.92 -2.87
CA LEU A 152 -30.38 19.90 -1.88
C LEU A 152 -29.85 19.68 -0.46
N HIS A 153 -28.84 18.80 -0.31
CA HIS A 153 -28.13 18.60 0.96
C HIS A 153 -27.47 19.89 1.48
N GLN A 154 -26.87 20.70 0.60
CA GLN A 154 -26.26 21.98 0.96
C GLN A 154 -27.29 23.05 1.34
N ASP A 155 -28.49 23.00 0.74
CA ASP A 155 -29.55 24.00 0.92
C ASP A 155 -30.38 23.77 2.20
N ILE A 156 -30.47 22.54 2.70
CA ILE A 156 -31.33 22.15 3.83
C ILE A 156 -30.51 21.58 4.99
N ALA A 157 -30.48 22.29 6.11
CA ALA A 157 -29.86 21.78 7.34
C ALA A 157 -30.64 20.57 7.92
N TYR A 158 -29.92 19.64 8.54
CA TYR A 158 -30.53 18.46 9.14
C TYR A 158 -30.89 18.69 10.62
N SER A 159 -32.08 18.28 11.04
CA SER A 159 -32.47 18.19 12.45
C SER A 159 -33.37 16.99 12.74
N VAL A 160 -33.21 16.38 13.91
CA VAL A 160 -34.12 15.34 14.40
C VAL A 160 -35.42 15.98 14.88
N ARG A 161 -36.56 15.41 14.47
CA ARG A 161 -37.90 15.95 14.77
C ARG A 161 -38.82 14.88 15.34
N MET A 162 -39.51 15.23 16.43
CA MET A 162 -40.48 14.36 17.09
C MET A 162 -41.93 14.64 16.67
N GLU A 163 -42.20 15.75 15.97
CA GLU A 163 -43.58 16.04 15.54
C GLU A 163 -44.07 14.99 14.53
N PRO A 164 -45.37 14.66 14.51
CA PRO A 164 -45.92 13.73 13.53
C PRO A 164 -45.99 14.35 12.13
N GLY A 165 -45.93 13.50 11.10
CA GLY A 165 -46.09 13.90 9.69
C GLY A 165 -44.81 14.41 9.01
N VAL A 166 -44.94 14.78 7.73
CA VAL A 166 -43.86 15.31 6.89
C VAL A 166 -44.17 16.78 6.58
N GLN A 167 -43.15 17.65 6.61
CA GLN A 167 -43.29 19.04 6.19
C GLN A 167 -43.73 19.13 4.74
N THR A 168 -44.47 20.20 4.41
CA THR A 168 -44.66 20.57 3.02
C THR A 168 -43.33 21.03 2.41
N CYS A 169 -43.20 21.00 1.09
CA CYS A 169 -42.00 21.49 0.42
C CYS A 169 -41.78 22.98 0.76
N GLU A 170 -42.87 23.74 0.81
CA GLU A 170 -42.86 25.17 1.17
C GLU A 170 -42.34 25.41 2.60
N GLU A 171 -42.77 24.61 3.58
CA GLU A 171 -42.28 24.74 4.96
C GLU A 171 -40.80 24.39 5.04
N THR A 172 -40.38 23.29 4.41
CA THR A 172 -38.98 22.84 4.41
C THR A 172 -38.06 23.91 3.82
N LEU A 173 -38.43 24.49 2.68
CA LEU A 173 -37.66 25.56 2.01
C LEU A 173 -37.71 26.90 2.74
N THR A 174 -38.83 27.21 3.42
CA THR A 174 -38.94 28.42 4.27
C THR A 174 -37.98 28.33 5.44
N ARG A 175 -37.96 27.18 6.13
CA ARG A 175 -37.16 26.97 7.33
C ARG A 175 -35.69 26.68 7.02
N ARG A 176 -35.40 26.11 5.83
CA ARG A 176 -34.09 25.57 5.43
C ARG A 176 -33.53 24.56 6.44
N ILE A 177 -34.42 23.88 7.15
CA ILE A 177 -34.07 22.84 8.12
C ILE A 177 -35.18 21.80 8.17
N GLY A 178 -34.81 20.52 8.13
CA GLY A 178 -35.76 19.40 8.08
C GLY A 178 -35.17 18.11 8.65
N SER A 179 -36.05 17.14 8.88
CA SER A 179 -35.68 15.75 9.18
C SER A 179 -35.51 14.94 7.89
N CYS A 180 -35.02 13.70 7.98
CA CYS A 180 -34.78 12.84 6.81
C CYS A 180 -36.02 12.68 5.92
N ARG A 181 -37.19 12.48 6.54
CA ARG A 181 -38.48 12.40 5.84
C ARG A 181 -38.87 13.71 5.12
N ASP A 182 -38.47 14.87 5.65
CA ASP A 182 -38.81 16.17 5.05
C ASP A 182 -37.98 16.39 3.78
N SER A 183 -36.66 16.17 3.87
CA SER A 183 -35.74 16.28 2.73
C SER A 183 -36.02 15.24 1.64
N ALA A 184 -36.33 14.00 2.02
CA ALA A 184 -36.69 12.94 1.07
C ALA A 184 -37.98 13.26 0.30
N TRP A 185 -39.00 13.81 0.98
CA TRP A 185 -40.23 14.20 0.31
C TRP A 185 -40.05 15.41 -0.61
N LEU A 186 -39.25 16.40 -0.17
CA LEU A 186 -38.88 17.53 -1.00
C LEU A 186 -38.18 17.08 -2.29
N LEU A 187 -37.22 16.15 -2.19
CA LEU A 187 -36.54 15.60 -3.37
C LEU A 187 -37.47 14.81 -4.28
N VAL A 188 -38.40 14.00 -3.74
CA VAL A 188 -39.43 13.31 -4.54
C VAL A 188 -40.22 14.32 -5.37
N GLN A 189 -40.70 15.40 -4.74
CA GLN A 189 -41.48 16.42 -5.42
C GLN A 189 -40.66 17.19 -6.46
N ILE A 190 -39.39 17.52 -6.16
CA ILE A 190 -38.46 18.14 -7.12
C ILE A 190 -38.30 17.26 -8.37
N LEU A 191 -38.02 15.97 -8.20
CA LEU A 191 -37.82 15.03 -9.32
C LEU A 191 -39.08 14.90 -10.18
N ARG A 192 -40.26 14.83 -9.56
CA ARG A 192 -41.54 14.78 -10.28
C ARG A 192 -41.80 16.03 -11.12
N HIS A 193 -41.45 17.21 -10.61
CA HIS A 193 -41.50 18.47 -11.38
C HIS A 193 -40.51 18.51 -12.54
N LEU A 194 -39.41 17.75 -12.45
CA LEU A 194 -38.43 17.58 -13.51
C LEU A 194 -38.82 16.46 -14.51
N GLY A 195 -40.00 15.86 -14.35
CA GLY A 195 -40.51 14.80 -15.23
C GLY A 195 -39.95 13.41 -14.93
N LEU A 196 -39.27 13.23 -13.79
CA LEU A 196 -38.70 11.95 -13.37
C LEU A 196 -39.61 11.28 -12.35
N ALA A 197 -39.92 10.00 -12.57
CA ALA A 197 -40.72 9.20 -11.65
C ALA A 197 -39.93 8.94 -10.36
N ALA A 198 -40.50 9.34 -9.22
CA ALA A 198 -39.85 9.26 -7.92
C ALA A 198 -40.78 8.70 -6.83
N ARG A 199 -40.20 7.96 -5.88
CA ARG A 199 -40.90 7.36 -4.74
C ARG A 199 -40.20 7.66 -3.42
N PHE A 200 -41.00 7.72 -2.37
CA PHE A 200 -40.55 7.90 -0.99
C PHE A 200 -40.21 6.52 -0.41
N VAL A 201 -39.07 6.42 0.27
CA VAL A 201 -38.62 5.18 0.90
C VAL A 201 -38.51 5.39 2.40
N SER A 202 -39.10 4.49 3.18
CA SER A 202 -38.90 4.36 4.61
C SER A 202 -38.12 3.08 4.88
N GLY A 203 -37.06 3.16 5.66
CA GLY A 203 -36.16 2.04 5.90
C GLY A 203 -35.36 2.14 7.19
N TYR A 204 -34.40 1.23 7.35
CA TYR A 204 -33.31 1.39 8.30
C TYR A 204 -32.10 2.00 7.59
N LEU A 205 -31.39 2.87 8.29
CA LEU A 205 -30.03 3.25 7.93
C LEU A 205 -29.08 2.67 8.97
N VAL A 206 -28.14 1.84 8.53
CA VAL A 206 -27.02 1.37 9.33
C VAL A 206 -25.78 2.10 8.86
N GLN A 207 -25.09 2.79 9.76
CA GLN A 207 -23.78 3.36 9.49
C GLN A 207 -22.78 2.83 10.51
N LEU A 208 -21.73 2.20 9.99
CA LEU A 208 -20.66 1.66 10.78
C LEU A 208 -19.54 2.70 10.89
N THR A 209 -18.90 2.75 12.06
CA THR A 209 -17.68 3.54 12.23
C THR A 209 -16.58 2.99 11.34
N ALA A 210 -15.96 3.88 10.57
CA ALA A 210 -14.82 3.54 9.73
C ALA A 210 -13.65 3.05 10.60
N ASP A 211 -12.90 2.06 10.12
CA ASP A 211 -11.75 1.54 10.85
C ASP A 211 -10.63 2.59 10.97
N GLU A 212 -10.44 3.36 9.91
CA GLU A 212 -9.52 4.48 9.87
C GLU A 212 -10.28 5.79 9.64
N LYS A 213 -9.91 6.84 10.39
CA LYS A 213 -10.44 8.17 10.18
C LYS A 213 -10.00 8.69 8.82
N SER A 214 -10.81 9.53 8.17
CA SER A 214 -10.40 10.17 6.92
C SER A 214 -9.31 11.21 7.19
N LEU A 215 -8.36 11.37 6.25
CA LEU A 215 -7.42 12.51 6.27
C LEU A 215 -8.15 13.81 5.90
N ASP A 216 -9.10 13.74 4.95
CA ASP A 216 -9.88 14.87 4.47
C ASP A 216 -11.39 14.60 4.60
N GLY A 217 -12.15 15.57 5.11
CA GLY A 217 -13.60 15.46 5.25
C GLY A 217 -14.08 14.65 6.47
N PRO A 218 -15.40 14.43 6.61
CA PRO A 218 -15.99 13.76 7.77
C PRO A 218 -15.70 12.25 7.75
N SER A 219 -15.31 11.68 8.89
CA SER A 219 -14.95 10.25 9.03
C SER A 219 -16.15 9.30 9.22
N GLY A 220 -17.36 9.75 8.87
CA GLY A 220 -18.60 9.06 9.24
C GLY A 220 -18.92 9.16 10.74
N PRO A 221 -19.71 8.24 11.30
CA PRO A 221 -20.12 8.31 12.71
C PRO A 221 -19.02 7.85 13.68
N GLU A 222 -18.93 8.50 14.84
CA GLU A 222 -17.96 8.16 15.91
C GLU A 222 -18.23 6.78 16.56
N ALA A 223 -19.46 6.27 16.45
CA ALA A 223 -19.85 4.94 16.89
C ALA A 223 -20.81 4.30 15.88
N ASP A 224 -20.84 2.97 15.82
CA ASP A 224 -21.83 2.25 15.02
C ASP A 224 -23.22 2.69 15.45
N PHE A 225 -24.03 3.11 14.48
CA PHE A 225 -25.39 3.54 14.76
C PHE A 225 -26.37 3.04 13.73
N THR A 226 -27.61 2.93 14.16
CA THR A 226 -28.73 2.68 13.27
C THR A 226 -29.94 3.48 13.70
N ASP A 227 -30.71 3.93 12.72
CA ASP A 227 -32.00 4.56 12.98
C ASP A 227 -33.00 4.23 11.86
N LEU A 228 -34.28 4.50 12.14
CA LEU A 228 -35.27 4.62 11.08
C LEU A 228 -34.93 5.84 10.23
N HIS A 229 -34.88 5.62 8.92
CA HIS A 229 -34.47 6.64 7.96
C HIS A 229 -35.41 6.71 6.77
N ALA A 230 -35.37 7.84 6.07
CA ALA A 230 -36.12 8.04 4.86
C ALA A 230 -35.25 8.68 3.78
N TRP A 231 -35.42 8.20 2.55
CA TRP A 231 -34.71 8.69 1.37
C TRP A 231 -35.61 8.62 0.13
N THR A 232 -35.08 9.04 -1.02
CA THR A 232 -35.80 9.10 -2.28
C THR A 232 -35.29 8.05 -3.24
N GLU A 233 -36.16 7.43 -4.01
CA GLU A 233 -35.75 6.63 -5.16
C GLU A 233 -36.31 7.22 -6.46
N VAL A 234 -35.48 7.24 -7.51
CA VAL A 234 -35.84 7.72 -8.85
C VAL A 234 -35.76 6.58 -9.85
N PHE A 235 -36.74 6.47 -10.75
CA PHE A 235 -36.74 5.45 -11.79
C PHE A 235 -36.06 5.97 -13.05
N VAL A 236 -34.94 5.35 -13.43
CA VAL A 236 -34.22 5.63 -14.68
C VAL A 236 -34.26 4.38 -15.58
N PRO A 237 -34.71 4.48 -16.84
CA PRO A 237 -34.77 3.32 -17.73
C PRO A 237 -33.41 2.62 -17.88
N GLY A 238 -33.42 1.29 -17.82
CA GLY A 238 -32.22 0.45 -17.75
C GLY A 238 -31.70 0.27 -16.33
N ALA A 239 -31.62 1.35 -15.55
CA ALA A 239 -31.05 1.32 -14.20
C ALA A 239 -32.05 0.86 -13.14
N GLY A 240 -33.35 1.07 -13.38
CA GLY A 240 -34.40 0.81 -12.42
C GLY A 240 -34.49 1.92 -11.37
N TRP A 241 -34.83 1.54 -10.13
CA TRP A 241 -34.94 2.46 -8.99
C TRP A 241 -33.56 2.73 -8.39
N ILE A 242 -33.12 3.99 -8.44
CA ILE A 242 -31.85 4.47 -7.89
C ILE A 242 -32.13 5.24 -6.60
N GLY A 243 -31.49 4.84 -5.50
CA GLY A 243 -31.64 5.51 -4.20
C GLY A 243 -30.74 6.74 -4.04
N LEU A 244 -31.34 7.84 -3.58
CA LEU A 244 -30.73 9.15 -3.34
C LEU A 244 -31.06 9.58 -1.91
N ASP A 245 -30.04 9.84 -1.11
CA ASP A 245 -30.19 10.33 0.26
C ASP A 245 -29.86 11.83 0.33
N PRO A 246 -30.88 12.71 0.38
CA PRO A 246 -30.67 14.15 0.44
C PRO A 246 -30.16 14.63 1.80
N THR A 247 -30.12 13.78 2.82
CA THR A 247 -29.55 14.15 4.13
C THR A 247 -28.03 14.05 4.16
N SER A 248 -27.45 13.17 3.36
CA SER A 248 -26.00 13.01 3.21
C SER A 248 -25.46 13.57 1.89
N GLY A 249 -26.33 13.80 0.90
CA GLY A 249 -25.94 14.18 -0.45
C GLY A 249 -25.36 13.01 -1.26
N LEU A 250 -25.45 11.77 -0.74
CA LEU A 250 -24.91 10.55 -1.35
C LEU A 250 -26.02 9.67 -1.95
N PHE A 251 -25.62 8.72 -2.78
CA PHE A 251 -26.52 7.65 -3.23
C PHE A 251 -26.67 6.60 -2.13
N ALA A 252 -27.78 5.88 -2.13
CA ALA A 252 -28.06 4.83 -1.15
C ALA A 252 -27.11 3.63 -1.34
N GLY A 253 -26.41 3.24 -0.27
CA GLY A 253 -25.45 2.13 -0.24
C GLY A 253 -25.98 0.92 0.56
N GLU A 254 -25.07 0.06 1.01
CA GLU A 254 -25.40 -1.15 1.79
C GLU A 254 -26.06 -0.89 3.15
N GLY A 255 -25.82 0.30 3.71
CA GLY A 255 -26.46 0.80 4.93
C GLY A 255 -27.97 1.06 4.80
N HIS A 256 -28.46 1.28 3.59
CA HIS A 256 -29.85 1.67 3.33
C HIS A 256 -30.71 0.43 3.08
N ILE A 257 -31.42 -0.03 4.12
CA ILE A 257 -32.27 -1.22 4.08
C ILE A 257 -33.73 -0.78 3.92
N PRO A 258 -34.31 -0.82 2.70
CA PRO A 258 -35.69 -0.39 2.48
C PRO A 258 -36.68 -1.33 3.18
N LEU A 259 -37.71 -0.75 3.80
CA LEU A 259 -38.83 -1.48 4.40
C LEU A 259 -40.11 -1.27 3.60
N ALA A 260 -40.41 -0.01 3.24
CA ALA A 260 -41.56 0.36 2.42
C ALA A 260 -41.20 1.48 1.43
N CYS A 261 -41.48 1.24 0.15
CA CYS A 261 -41.29 2.20 -0.94
C CYS A 261 -42.64 2.53 -1.57
N THR A 262 -43.05 3.81 -1.54
CA THR A 262 -44.40 4.22 -1.96
C THR A 262 -44.38 5.58 -2.67
N PRO A 263 -45.38 5.89 -3.51
CA PRO A 263 -45.50 7.22 -4.10
C PRO A 263 -45.90 8.32 -3.10
N SER A 264 -46.34 7.95 -1.89
CA SER A 264 -46.78 8.90 -0.85
C SER A 264 -46.21 8.51 0.53
N PRO A 265 -45.68 9.47 1.31
CA PRO A 265 -45.03 9.20 2.60
C PRO A 265 -45.99 8.58 3.63
N LEU A 266 -47.28 8.91 3.58
CA LEU A 266 -48.29 8.36 4.50
C LEU A 266 -48.41 6.83 4.38
N SER A 267 -48.24 6.30 3.16
CA SER A 267 -48.30 4.87 2.89
C SER A 267 -47.02 4.13 3.31
N ALA A 268 -45.91 4.84 3.54
CA ALA A 268 -44.64 4.29 3.97
C ALA A 268 -44.42 4.36 5.49
N ALA A 269 -45.38 4.91 6.26
CA ALA A 269 -45.25 5.03 7.70
C ALA A 269 -44.94 3.66 8.36
N PRO A 270 -43.91 3.56 9.22
CA PRO A 270 -43.47 2.29 9.80
C PRO A 270 -44.56 1.56 10.59
N ILE A 271 -45.36 2.31 11.36
CA ILE A 271 -46.53 1.80 12.07
C ILE A 271 -47.70 2.76 11.80
N THR A 272 -48.85 2.23 11.42
CA THR A 272 -50.07 3.00 11.18
C THR A 272 -51.26 2.35 11.87
N GLY A 273 -52.08 3.14 12.55
CA GLY A 273 -53.31 2.66 13.17
C GLY A 273 -53.99 3.76 13.98
N TYR A 274 -55.13 3.41 14.57
CA TYR A 274 -55.91 4.32 15.41
C TYR A 274 -56.10 3.73 16.80
N THR A 275 -56.10 4.59 17.81
CA THR A 275 -56.43 4.27 19.20
C THR A 275 -57.65 5.07 19.63
N GLU A 276 -58.27 4.70 20.75
CA GLU A 276 -59.11 5.65 21.47
C GLU A 276 -58.30 6.89 21.89
N VAL A 277 -58.98 8.02 22.11
CA VAL A 277 -58.35 9.24 22.61
C VAL A 277 -57.72 8.97 23.98
N CYS A 278 -56.40 9.11 24.07
CA CYS A 278 -55.61 8.83 25.27
C CYS A 278 -54.30 9.61 25.25
N GLU A 279 -53.64 9.68 26.41
CA GLU A 279 -52.27 10.18 26.51
C GLU A 279 -51.29 9.01 26.30
N VAL A 280 -50.24 9.25 25.50
CA VAL A 280 -49.27 8.24 25.12
C VAL A 280 -47.87 8.68 25.53
N ALA A 281 -47.22 7.88 26.37
CA ALA A 281 -45.78 7.92 26.55
C ALA A 281 -45.14 7.05 25.46
N PHE A 282 -44.27 7.65 24.64
CA PHE A 282 -43.60 6.98 23.53
C PHE A 282 -42.13 6.74 23.86
N GLU A 283 -41.70 5.49 23.78
CA GLU A 283 -40.30 5.09 23.88
C GLU A 283 -39.87 4.42 22.57
N HIS A 284 -38.70 4.79 22.09
CA HIS A 284 -38.11 4.19 20.91
C HIS A 284 -36.61 3.99 21.12
N GLU A 285 -36.11 2.85 20.69
CA GLU A 285 -34.72 2.45 20.77
C GLU A 285 -34.34 1.67 19.51
N ASN A 286 -33.23 2.08 18.90
CA ASN A 286 -32.58 1.39 17.80
C ASN A 286 -31.13 1.10 18.21
N ARG A 287 -30.72 -0.16 18.11
CA ARG A 287 -29.35 -0.60 18.39
C ARG A 287 -28.82 -1.41 17.24
N VAL A 288 -27.55 -1.22 16.93
CA VAL A 288 -26.78 -2.09 16.04
C VAL A 288 -25.57 -2.61 16.78
N SER A 289 -25.20 -3.86 16.52
CA SER A 289 -23.98 -4.47 17.04
C SER A 289 -23.35 -5.34 15.96
N ARG A 290 -22.03 -5.31 15.86
CA ARG A 290 -21.27 -6.25 15.00
C ARG A 290 -21.24 -7.59 15.71
N ILE A 291 -21.75 -8.64 15.07
CA ILE A 291 -21.80 -9.99 15.63
C ILE A 291 -20.79 -10.94 14.98
N HIS A 292 -20.31 -10.59 13.79
CA HIS A 292 -19.26 -11.30 13.07
C HIS A 292 -18.52 -10.32 12.17
N GLU A 293 -17.19 -10.40 12.17
CA GLU A 293 -16.32 -9.60 11.31
C GLU A 293 -15.29 -10.54 10.70
N ASP A 294 -15.29 -10.64 9.37
CA ASP A 294 -14.20 -11.31 8.68
C ASP A 294 -12.87 -10.55 8.91
N PRO A 295 -11.73 -11.25 9.01
CA PRO A 295 -10.42 -10.63 9.09
C PRO A 295 -10.23 -9.64 7.92
N ARG A 296 -9.80 -8.42 8.22
CA ARG A 296 -9.59 -7.38 7.20
C ARG A 296 -8.34 -6.56 7.47
N VAL A 297 -7.78 -5.99 6.42
CA VAL A 297 -6.49 -5.30 6.46
C VAL A 297 -6.53 -3.96 7.18
N THR A 298 -7.66 -3.26 7.16
CA THR A 298 -7.88 -1.95 7.79
C THR A 298 -7.98 -2.03 9.31
N LYS A 299 -8.39 -3.18 9.85
CA LYS A 299 -8.42 -3.48 11.30
C LYS A 299 -8.05 -4.94 11.53
N PRO A 300 -6.75 -5.29 11.43
CA PRO A 300 -6.32 -6.68 11.34
C PRO A 300 -6.49 -7.47 12.64
N TYR A 301 -6.49 -6.79 13.78
CA TYR A 301 -6.52 -7.44 15.09
C TYR A 301 -7.46 -6.72 16.05
N SER A 302 -8.21 -7.50 16.82
CA SER A 302 -8.90 -7.02 18.03
C SER A 302 -7.90 -6.53 19.08
N ASP A 303 -8.39 -5.76 20.05
CA ASP A 303 -7.54 -5.22 21.12
C ASP A 303 -6.94 -6.34 21.99
N ASP A 304 -7.70 -7.41 22.25
CA ASP A 304 -7.21 -8.58 23.00
C ASP A 304 -6.12 -9.35 22.22
N GLN A 305 -6.32 -9.57 20.92
CA GLN A 305 -5.30 -10.18 20.07
C GLN A 305 -4.03 -9.32 20.05
N TRP A 306 -4.18 -8.00 19.91
CA TRP A 306 -3.03 -7.09 19.91
C TRP A 306 -2.29 -7.08 21.24
N ALA A 307 -3.00 -7.11 22.37
CA ALA A 307 -2.38 -7.22 23.69
C ALA A 307 -1.58 -8.53 23.85
N ALA A 308 -2.10 -9.64 23.32
CA ALA A 308 -1.40 -10.93 23.33
C ALA A 308 -0.15 -10.92 22.43
N ILE A 309 -0.23 -10.33 21.24
CA ILE A 309 0.89 -10.13 20.31
C ILE A 309 1.99 -9.29 20.99
N ASP A 310 1.62 -8.18 21.62
CA ASP A 310 2.55 -7.26 22.28
C ASP A 310 3.20 -7.90 23.52
N ALA A 311 2.46 -8.74 24.26
CA ALA A 311 2.99 -9.54 25.36
C ALA A 311 4.00 -10.61 24.86
N LEU A 312 3.70 -11.29 23.76
CA LEU A 312 4.64 -12.25 23.16
C LEU A 312 5.91 -11.55 22.68
N GLY A 313 5.81 -10.37 22.07
CA GLY A 313 6.96 -9.58 21.66
C GLY A 313 7.92 -9.27 22.80
N ARG A 314 7.39 -8.84 23.96
CA ARG A 314 8.21 -8.62 25.18
C ARG A 314 8.84 -9.92 25.70
N LYS A 315 8.12 -11.03 25.64
CA LYS A 315 8.66 -12.35 26.04
C LYS A 315 9.82 -12.77 25.15
N VAL A 316 9.66 -12.67 23.82
CA VAL A 316 10.71 -13.02 22.86
C VAL A 316 11.94 -12.15 23.08
N ASP A 317 11.76 -10.86 23.36
CA ASP A 317 12.85 -9.97 23.73
C ASP A 317 13.60 -10.42 24.98
N GLN A 318 12.90 -10.85 26.02
CA GLN A 318 13.53 -11.39 27.23
C GLN A 318 14.36 -12.62 26.89
N ASP A 319 13.83 -13.55 26.09
CA ASP A 319 14.56 -14.76 25.67
C ASP A 319 15.78 -14.42 24.79
N LEU A 320 15.70 -13.39 23.93
CA LEU A 320 16.82 -12.90 23.13
C LEU A 320 17.92 -12.26 23.99
N LEU A 321 17.55 -11.57 25.07
CA LEU A 321 18.49 -11.00 26.05
C LEU A 321 19.16 -12.11 26.87
N ASP A 322 18.38 -13.04 27.41
CA ASP A 322 18.87 -14.17 28.20
C ASP A 322 19.79 -15.08 27.37
N GLY A 323 19.53 -15.18 26.05
CA GLY A 323 20.33 -15.93 25.09
C GLY A 323 21.53 -15.17 24.48
N ASP A 324 21.77 -13.91 24.85
CA ASP A 324 22.84 -13.05 24.29
C ASP A 324 22.83 -12.96 22.74
N VAL A 325 21.64 -12.88 22.12
CA VAL A 325 21.50 -12.87 20.65
C VAL A 325 21.90 -11.52 20.04
N ARG A 326 21.75 -10.42 20.79
CA ARG A 326 22.06 -9.04 20.37
C ARG A 326 21.38 -8.60 19.06
N LEU A 327 20.21 -9.18 18.78
CA LEU A 327 19.45 -8.96 17.55
C LEU A 327 18.91 -7.52 17.44
N THR A 328 19.25 -6.85 16.34
CA THR A 328 18.54 -5.65 15.88
C THR A 328 17.78 -5.94 14.60
N MET A 329 16.64 -5.27 14.42
CA MET A 329 15.84 -5.35 13.19
C MET A 329 15.58 -3.97 12.61
N GLY A 330 15.74 -3.85 11.30
CA GLY A 330 15.34 -2.68 10.51
C GLY A 330 14.54 -3.11 9.28
N GLY A 331 14.36 -2.20 8.35
CA GLY A 331 13.75 -2.53 7.07
C GLY A 331 13.78 -1.41 6.05
N GLU A 332 13.28 -1.74 4.87
CA GLU A 332 13.14 -0.83 3.72
C GLU A 332 11.66 -0.77 3.28
N PRO A 333 10.74 -0.29 4.15
CA PRO A 333 9.33 -0.10 3.79
C PRO A 333 9.16 0.90 2.65
N THR A 334 8.18 0.63 1.80
CA THR A 334 7.91 1.45 0.61
C THR A 334 6.52 2.05 0.64
N PHE A 335 6.39 3.23 0.06
CA PHE A 335 5.18 4.06 0.11
C PHE A 335 4.83 4.65 -1.26
N VAL A 336 3.54 4.87 -1.49
CA VAL A 336 2.99 5.53 -2.69
C VAL A 336 2.01 6.63 -2.33
N SER A 337 1.73 7.54 -3.27
CA SER A 337 0.73 8.59 -3.06
C SER A 337 -0.66 8.02 -2.82
N ILE A 338 -1.37 8.54 -1.81
CA ILE A 338 -2.80 8.26 -1.57
C ILE A 338 -3.68 8.99 -2.60
N ASP A 339 -3.23 10.14 -3.10
CA ASP A 339 -4.03 11.03 -3.95
C ASP A 339 -4.01 10.69 -5.42
N ASP A 340 -2.92 10.09 -5.88
CA ASP A 340 -2.64 9.86 -7.29
C ASP A 340 -1.76 8.63 -7.42
N MET A 341 -2.41 7.47 -7.55
CA MET A 341 -1.73 6.19 -7.77
C MET A 341 -1.44 5.92 -9.25
N GLU A 342 -1.99 6.72 -10.17
CA GLU A 342 -1.96 6.44 -11.61
C GLU A 342 -0.75 7.08 -12.30
N ALA A 343 -0.27 8.22 -11.80
CA ALA A 343 0.83 8.93 -12.41
C ALA A 343 2.07 8.06 -12.61
N ALA A 344 2.81 8.34 -13.68
CA ALA A 344 3.97 7.54 -14.07
C ALA A 344 5.04 7.46 -12.97
N GLU A 345 5.18 8.47 -12.10
CA GLU A 345 6.08 8.44 -10.95
C GLU A 345 5.71 7.38 -9.89
N TRP A 346 4.46 6.95 -9.83
CA TRP A 346 3.99 5.90 -8.91
C TRP A 346 3.84 4.52 -9.56
N ASN A 347 4.13 4.39 -10.86
CA ASN A 347 4.04 3.12 -11.57
C ASN A 347 5.34 2.68 -12.26
N THR A 348 6.04 3.59 -12.95
CA THR A 348 7.17 3.22 -13.83
C THR A 348 8.41 4.09 -13.64
N ARG A 349 8.25 5.38 -13.37
CA ARG A 349 9.37 6.31 -13.19
C ARG A 349 9.89 6.28 -11.76
N ALA A 350 11.20 6.40 -11.62
CA ALA A 350 11.82 6.56 -10.31
C ALA A 350 11.53 7.92 -9.69
N ASP A 351 11.45 8.97 -10.51
CA ASP A 351 11.42 10.36 -10.04
C ASP A 351 10.26 11.17 -10.63
N GLY A 352 9.88 12.21 -9.92
CA GLY A 352 8.88 13.19 -10.33
C GLY A 352 8.63 14.28 -9.28
N PRO A 353 8.03 15.41 -9.68
CA PRO A 353 7.93 16.60 -8.83
C PRO A 353 7.04 16.38 -7.60
N HIS A 354 5.97 15.61 -7.74
CA HIS A 354 5.06 15.36 -6.62
C HIS A 354 5.68 14.36 -5.64
N LYS A 355 6.25 13.25 -6.13
CA LYS A 355 7.07 12.33 -5.34
C LYS A 355 8.15 13.03 -4.51
N ARG A 356 8.96 13.92 -5.12
CA ARG A 356 10.01 14.68 -4.40
C ARG A 356 9.46 15.55 -3.27
N ARG A 357 8.27 16.12 -3.44
CA ARG A 357 7.62 16.94 -2.41
C ARG A 357 7.21 16.07 -1.22
N LEU A 358 6.47 14.98 -1.48
CA LEU A 358 5.97 14.09 -0.43
C LEU A 358 7.12 13.41 0.33
N ALA A 359 8.17 12.96 -0.37
CA ALA A 359 9.34 12.37 0.25
C ALA A 359 10.05 13.31 1.23
N ARG A 360 10.13 14.60 0.89
CA ARG A 360 10.74 15.63 1.75
C ARG A 360 9.90 15.92 2.97
N GLU A 361 8.58 16.02 2.79
CA GLU A 361 7.66 16.22 3.90
C GLU A 361 7.76 15.05 4.89
N LEU A 362 7.76 13.82 4.38
CA LEU A 362 7.96 12.61 5.17
C LEU A 362 9.30 12.63 5.89
N ALA A 363 10.41 12.85 5.17
CA ALA A 363 11.75 12.85 5.77
C ALA A 363 11.88 13.91 6.88
N GLY A 364 11.32 15.12 6.68
CA GLY A 364 11.32 16.17 7.70
C GLY A 364 10.45 15.83 8.92
N ARG A 365 9.32 15.16 8.71
CA ARG A 365 8.47 14.62 9.80
C ARG A 365 9.20 13.53 10.60
N LEU A 366 9.83 12.59 9.91
CA LEU A 366 10.59 11.51 10.53
C LEU A 366 11.79 12.04 11.32
N LEU A 367 12.52 13.04 10.81
CA LEU A 367 13.61 13.67 11.55
C LEU A 367 13.11 14.29 12.85
N ARG A 368 12.00 15.04 12.83
CA ARG A 368 11.41 15.62 14.06
C ARG A 368 10.93 14.55 15.03
N ARG A 369 10.45 13.41 14.53
CA ARG A 369 9.91 12.32 15.35
C ARG A 369 11.00 11.49 16.02
N PHE A 370 12.08 11.17 15.30
CA PHE A 370 13.10 10.21 15.76
C PHE A 370 14.43 10.85 16.19
N GLY A 371 14.83 11.96 15.58
CA GLY A 371 16.15 12.56 15.79
C GLY A 371 16.07 14.07 16.00
N PRO A 372 15.42 14.56 17.07
CA PRO A 372 15.48 15.99 17.41
C PRO A 372 16.94 16.41 17.60
N GLY A 373 17.35 17.54 17.00
CA GLY A 373 18.75 17.97 16.95
C GLY A 373 19.60 17.25 15.88
N GLY A 374 18.97 16.43 15.04
CA GLY A 374 19.63 15.80 13.89
C GLY A 374 19.75 16.73 12.67
N MET A 375 20.54 16.28 11.71
CA MET A 375 20.85 16.99 10.47
C MET A 375 20.04 16.43 9.30
N PHE A 376 19.54 17.34 8.45
CA PHE A 376 18.88 17.02 7.19
C PHE A 376 19.84 17.20 6.02
N HIS A 377 20.05 16.16 5.22
CA HIS A 377 21.04 16.12 4.14
C HIS A 377 20.39 15.81 2.79
N HIS A 378 20.80 16.55 1.74
CA HIS A 378 20.37 16.34 0.37
C HIS A 378 21.49 15.67 -0.45
N GLY A 379 21.42 14.35 -0.59
CA GLY A 379 22.39 13.55 -1.32
C GLY A 379 21.96 13.16 -2.74
N GLN A 380 22.88 12.52 -3.45
CA GLN A 380 22.60 11.79 -4.69
C GLN A 380 22.57 10.28 -4.40
N GLY A 381 21.52 9.60 -4.87
CA GLY A 381 21.35 8.17 -4.81
C GLY A 381 22.00 7.45 -6.01
N LYS A 382 21.57 6.21 -6.26
CA LYS A 382 22.08 5.38 -7.36
C LYS A 382 21.81 6.03 -8.72
N TRP A 383 22.76 5.87 -9.64
CA TRP A 383 22.61 6.29 -11.03
C TRP A 383 22.53 5.05 -11.92
N TYR A 384 21.41 4.89 -12.63
CA TYR A 384 21.20 3.74 -13.51
C TYR A 384 21.49 4.10 -14.97
N PRO A 385 22.04 3.16 -15.77
CA PRO A 385 22.26 3.37 -17.20
C PRO A 385 20.98 3.82 -17.92
N GLY A 386 21.05 4.93 -18.65
CA GLY A 386 19.92 5.51 -19.39
C GLY A 386 19.16 6.63 -18.65
N GLU A 387 19.39 6.83 -17.35
CA GLU A 387 18.87 8.00 -16.63
C GLU A 387 19.78 9.23 -16.85
N PRO A 388 19.23 10.43 -17.10
CA PRO A 388 20.03 11.62 -17.42
C PRO A 388 20.80 12.19 -16.21
N LEU A 389 20.33 11.91 -14.99
CA LEU A 389 20.91 12.37 -13.73
C LEU A 389 20.81 11.26 -12.68
N PRO A 390 21.71 11.24 -11.68
CA PRO A 390 21.55 10.37 -10.52
C PRO A 390 20.24 10.70 -9.78
N ARG A 391 19.67 9.68 -9.14
CA ARG A 391 18.50 9.84 -8.28
C ARG A 391 18.84 10.71 -7.07
N TRP A 392 17.84 11.27 -6.39
CA TRP A 392 18.05 12.00 -5.13
C TRP A 392 18.06 11.04 -3.93
N SER A 393 18.63 11.46 -2.81
CA SER A 393 18.58 10.75 -1.52
C SER A 393 18.40 11.79 -0.42
N LEU A 394 17.41 11.62 0.46
CA LEU A 394 17.21 12.50 1.62
C LEU A 394 17.66 11.77 2.87
N GLY A 395 18.69 12.30 3.53
CA GLY A 395 19.27 11.69 4.72
C GLY A 395 18.92 12.43 6.00
N CYS A 396 18.62 11.68 7.04
CA CYS A 396 18.41 12.14 8.41
C CYS A 396 19.45 11.48 9.31
N PHE A 397 20.24 12.29 10.01
CA PHE A 397 21.37 11.83 10.82
C PHE A 397 21.33 12.44 12.22
N TRP A 398 21.43 11.62 13.27
CA TRP A 398 21.46 12.10 14.66
C TRP A 398 22.37 11.24 15.52
N ARG A 399 22.94 11.81 16.59
CA ARG A 399 23.86 11.09 17.47
C ARG A 399 23.10 10.22 18.46
N LYS A 400 23.67 9.06 18.80
CA LYS A 400 23.09 8.13 19.77
C LYS A 400 23.23 8.59 21.22
N ASP A 401 24.19 9.46 21.49
CA ASP A 401 24.42 10.06 22.82
C ASP A 401 23.41 11.16 23.18
N GLY A 402 22.54 11.55 22.24
CA GLY A 402 21.53 12.59 22.43
C GLY A 402 22.03 14.02 22.21
N GLU A 403 23.32 14.21 21.96
CA GLU A 403 23.85 15.51 21.57
C GLU A 403 23.44 15.87 20.13
N PRO A 404 23.19 17.15 19.83
CA PRO A 404 22.77 17.57 18.50
C PRO A 404 23.90 17.41 17.48
N VAL A 405 23.55 16.98 16.27
CA VAL A 405 24.39 17.19 15.07
C VAL A 405 24.18 18.62 14.55
N TRP A 406 22.97 19.14 14.70
CA TRP A 406 22.57 20.49 14.30
C TRP A 406 21.64 21.08 15.37
N ARG A 407 21.99 22.24 15.94
CA ARG A 407 21.29 22.82 17.11
C ARG A 407 20.03 23.61 16.75
N ASP A 408 20.08 24.46 15.74
CA ASP A 408 19.00 25.38 15.39
C ASP A 408 18.46 25.10 13.97
N PRO A 409 17.30 24.41 13.86
CA PRO A 409 16.69 24.07 12.57
C PRO A 409 16.37 25.28 11.68
N ALA A 410 16.31 26.51 12.22
CA ALA A 410 16.06 27.71 11.42
C ALA A 410 17.15 27.96 10.36
N TRP A 411 18.36 27.42 10.58
CA TRP A 411 19.49 27.56 9.66
C TRP A 411 19.62 26.41 8.64
N LEU A 412 18.75 25.41 8.70
CA LEU A 412 18.56 24.47 7.60
C LEU A 412 17.53 25.06 6.64
N ALA A 413 17.95 25.37 5.41
CA ALA A 413 17.10 26.00 4.42
C ALA A 413 16.00 25.05 3.93
N ASP A 414 14.76 25.56 3.84
CA ASP A 414 13.71 24.87 3.10
C ASP A 414 13.96 25.00 1.60
N ILE A 415 14.22 23.87 0.94
CA ILE A 415 14.46 23.83 -0.50
C ILE A 415 13.23 24.26 -1.33
N SER A 416 12.02 24.39 -0.77
CA SER A 416 10.88 25.01 -1.50
C SER A 416 10.96 26.53 -1.57
N ARG A 417 11.75 27.17 -0.72
CA ARG A 417 11.75 28.61 -0.52
C ARG A 417 12.94 29.25 -1.21
N ASP A 418 12.67 30.34 -1.91
CA ASP A 418 13.70 31.26 -2.41
C ASP A 418 14.04 32.27 -1.29
N TYR A 419 15.31 32.30 -0.87
CA TYR A 419 15.82 33.21 0.16
C TYR A 419 16.54 34.43 -0.44
N GLY A 420 16.58 34.55 -1.76
CA GLY A 420 17.29 35.61 -2.48
C GLY A 420 18.81 35.52 -2.36
N HIS A 421 19.36 34.38 -1.97
CA HIS A 421 20.81 34.20 -1.80
C HIS A 421 21.51 34.11 -3.16
N GLY A 422 22.52 34.96 -3.34
CA GLY A 422 23.35 35.03 -4.54
C GLY A 422 24.83 34.86 -4.23
N ARG A 423 25.67 35.28 -5.18
CA ARG A 423 27.13 35.12 -5.13
C ARG A 423 27.78 35.83 -3.94
N ASP A 424 27.29 37.03 -3.60
CA ASP A 424 27.80 37.82 -2.47
C ASP A 424 27.61 37.09 -1.14
N GLN A 425 26.44 36.48 -0.95
CA GLN A 425 26.16 35.66 0.24
C GLN A 425 27.04 34.40 0.25
N ALA A 426 27.24 33.75 -0.91
CA ALA A 426 28.12 32.58 -1.00
C ALA A 426 29.58 32.91 -0.66
N LEU A 427 30.10 34.05 -1.12
CA LEU A 427 31.44 34.51 -0.79
C LEU A 427 31.57 34.88 0.69
N ALA A 428 30.60 35.64 1.22
CA ALA A 428 30.59 36.01 2.64
C ALA A 428 30.55 34.77 3.54
N PHE A 429 29.73 33.77 3.19
CA PHE A 429 29.66 32.50 3.90
C PHE A 429 30.96 31.72 3.81
N ALA A 430 31.56 31.58 2.62
CA ALA A 430 32.80 30.84 2.43
C ALA A 430 33.98 31.46 3.21
N ARG A 431 34.07 32.80 3.26
CA ARG A 431 35.09 33.52 4.04
C ARG A 431 34.94 33.29 5.54
N GLU A 432 33.72 33.47 6.05
CA GLU A 432 33.45 33.25 7.47
C GLU A 432 33.64 31.78 7.87
N LEU A 433 33.26 30.83 7.01
CA LEU A 433 33.50 29.40 7.24
C LEU A 433 35.00 29.09 7.32
N ALA A 434 35.84 29.67 6.45
CA ALA A 434 37.29 29.53 6.53
C ALA A 434 37.83 30.02 7.89
N GLN A 435 37.24 31.07 8.46
CA GLN A 435 37.60 31.55 9.80
C GLN A 435 37.24 30.53 10.89
N HIS A 436 36.04 29.97 10.87
CA HIS A 436 35.61 28.91 11.81
C HIS A 436 36.44 27.62 11.71
N LEU A 437 36.93 27.28 10.51
CA LEU A 437 37.80 26.13 10.29
C LEU A 437 39.27 26.40 10.67
N GLY A 438 39.65 27.64 10.97
CA GLY A 438 41.03 27.99 11.31
C GLY A 438 41.98 28.07 10.10
N VAL A 439 41.46 28.10 8.87
CA VAL A 439 42.24 28.18 7.63
C VAL A 439 42.27 29.62 7.07
N PRO A 440 43.34 30.06 6.41
CA PRO A 440 43.39 31.36 5.74
C PRO A 440 42.38 31.49 4.59
N GLU A 441 41.72 32.65 4.47
CA GLU A 441 40.79 32.95 3.37
C GLU A 441 41.48 32.95 1.98
N SER A 442 42.81 33.09 1.92
CA SER A 442 43.60 33.05 0.69
C SER A 442 43.55 31.69 -0.03
N TYR A 443 43.08 30.64 0.63
CA TYR A 443 42.91 29.32 0.03
C TYR A 443 41.52 29.09 -0.59
N LEU A 444 40.61 30.07 -0.53
CA LEU A 444 39.35 30.00 -1.26
C LEU A 444 39.59 30.13 -2.77
N VAL A 445 39.11 29.14 -3.53
CA VAL A 445 39.26 29.07 -4.98
C VAL A 445 37.91 29.34 -5.65
N PRO A 446 37.74 30.44 -6.40
CA PRO A 446 36.52 30.69 -7.16
C PRO A 446 36.41 29.68 -8.31
N GLY A 447 35.28 28.96 -8.36
CA GLY A 447 34.96 28.02 -9.44
C GLY A 447 34.16 28.70 -10.54
N HIS A 448 34.61 28.58 -11.78
CA HIS A 448 33.97 29.18 -12.95
C HIS A 448 33.41 28.11 -13.90
N GLU A 449 32.32 28.43 -14.58
CA GLU A 449 31.84 27.63 -15.71
C GLU A 449 32.83 27.72 -16.89
N ASP A 450 33.07 26.62 -17.62
CA ASP A 450 34.06 26.59 -18.71
C ASP A 450 33.59 27.35 -19.97
N PRO A 451 34.10 28.56 -20.27
CA PRO A 451 33.60 29.38 -21.38
C PRO A 451 33.84 28.72 -22.75
N LEU A 452 34.94 27.98 -22.90
CA LEU A 452 35.30 27.34 -24.18
C LEU A 452 34.30 26.22 -24.53
N TYR A 453 33.87 25.45 -23.54
CA TYR A 453 32.88 24.40 -23.72
C TYR A 453 31.52 24.97 -24.13
N TYR A 454 31.02 26.00 -23.43
CA TYR A 454 29.71 26.57 -23.75
C TYR A 454 29.69 27.35 -25.06
N LEU A 455 30.79 28.05 -25.42
CA LEU A 455 30.91 28.70 -26.74
C LEU A 455 30.96 27.68 -27.89
N TRP A 456 31.70 26.57 -27.71
CA TRP A 456 31.68 25.47 -28.68
C TRP A 456 30.28 24.86 -28.81
N ARG A 457 29.56 24.69 -27.69
CA ARG A 457 28.20 24.14 -27.67
C ARG A 457 27.20 25.07 -28.34
N GLU A 458 27.25 26.37 -28.05
CA GLU A 458 26.43 27.40 -28.69
C GLU A 458 26.66 27.42 -30.21
N GLY A 459 27.92 27.33 -30.66
CA GLY A 459 28.26 27.27 -32.08
C GLY A 459 27.76 26.02 -32.82
N ASN A 460 27.38 24.97 -32.10
CA ASN A 460 26.80 23.75 -32.65
C ASN A 460 25.25 23.73 -32.61
N GLU A 461 24.61 24.78 -32.10
CA GLU A 461 23.14 24.89 -32.12
C GLU A 461 22.61 25.29 -33.53
N PRO A 462 21.45 24.77 -33.96
CA PRO A 462 20.87 25.11 -35.26
C PRO A 462 20.54 26.61 -35.41
N VAL A 463 20.84 27.18 -36.58
CA VAL A 463 20.67 28.63 -36.91
C VAL A 463 19.22 29.14 -36.74
N ASN A 464 18.23 28.26 -36.74
CA ASN A 464 16.81 28.58 -36.56
C ASN A 464 16.35 28.54 -35.09
N ARG A 465 17.26 28.45 -34.11
CA ARG A 465 16.94 28.43 -32.69
C ARG A 465 17.74 29.48 -31.92
N ASP A 466 17.06 30.12 -30.97
CA ASP A 466 17.61 31.13 -30.09
C ASP A 466 18.04 30.49 -28.75
N PRO A 467 19.35 30.41 -28.45
CA PRO A 467 19.86 29.80 -27.21
C PRO A 467 19.53 30.60 -25.94
N LEU A 468 19.06 31.85 -26.05
CA LEU A 468 18.67 32.69 -24.91
C LEU A 468 17.20 32.51 -24.50
N LYS A 469 16.37 31.85 -25.33
CA LYS A 469 14.97 31.56 -25.00
C LYS A 469 14.85 30.25 -24.23
N ALA A 470 14.61 30.36 -22.92
CA ALA A 470 14.29 29.22 -22.07
C ALA A 470 12.89 28.66 -22.40
N ASP A 471 12.83 27.48 -23.03
CA ASP A 471 11.58 26.72 -23.24
C ASP A 471 11.41 25.68 -22.12
N LEU A 472 10.25 25.66 -21.46
CA LEU A 472 9.92 24.68 -20.41
C LEU A 472 9.93 23.23 -20.92
N LYS A 473 9.78 23.02 -22.24
CA LYS A 473 9.81 21.69 -22.88
C LYS A 473 11.20 21.25 -23.35
N SER A 474 12.25 22.03 -23.07
CA SER A 474 13.62 21.73 -23.49
C SER A 474 14.40 20.85 -22.49
N PRO A 475 15.29 19.94 -22.96
CA PRO A 475 16.25 19.20 -22.15
C PRO A 475 16.99 20.09 -21.15
N ALA A 476 17.29 19.54 -19.96
CA ALA A 476 17.88 20.26 -18.83
C ALA A 476 19.11 21.09 -19.21
N GLU A 477 19.99 20.51 -20.02
CA GLU A 477 21.21 21.17 -20.47
C GLU A 477 20.96 22.46 -21.27
N ARG A 478 19.83 22.58 -21.99
CA ARG A 478 19.47 23.80 -22.75
C ARG A 478 19.02 24.94 -21.83
N ARG A 479 18.22 24.60 -20.81
CA ARG A 479 17.84 25.57 -19.76
C ARG A 479 19.07 26.08 -19.01
N ARG A 480 20.08 25.23 -18.84
CA ARG A 480 21.35 25.59 -18.23
C ARG A 480 22.20 26.47 -19.13
N LEU A 481 22.34 26.16 -20.42
CA LEU A 481 23.06 27.00 -21.37
C LEU A 481 22.48 28.43 -21.39
N ALA A 482 21.16 28.59 -21.46
CA ALA A 482 20.49 29.89 -21.39
C ALA A 482 20.77 30.63 -20.06
N ARG A 483 20.80 29.90 -18.94
CA ARG A 483 21.12 30.46 -17.61
C ARG A 483 22.57 30.92 -17.51
N ILE A 484 23.52 30.12 -17.99
CA ILE A 484 24.95 30.45 -17.95
C ILE A 484 25.25 31.65 -18.85
N LEU A 485 24.70 31.68 -20.07
CA LEU A 485 24.87 32.79 -21.00
C LEU A 485 24.24 34.10 -20.47
N SER A 486 23.14 34.03 -19.72
CA SER A 486 22.52 35.21 -19.08
C SER A 486 23.23 35.68 -17.79
N GLN A 487 23.93 34.80 -17.09
CA GLN A 487 24.63 35.09 -15.83
C GLN A 487 26.07 35.60 -16.00
N GLY A 488 26.63 35.52 -17.21
CA GLY A 488 28.00 35.91 -17.55
C GLY A 488 29.04 34.81 -17.25
N LEU A 489 29.95 34.56 -18.21
CA LEU A 489 30.96 33.48 -18.16
C LEU A 489 32.20 33.80 -17.31
N ASP A 490 32.43 35.07 -16.92
CA ASP A 490 33.60 35.48 -16.12
C ASP A 490 33.32 35.44 -14.60
N GLU A 491 32.07 35.25 -14.23
CA GLU A 491 31.63 35.31 -12.83
C GLU A 491 31.79 33.94 -12.14
N PRO A 492 32.17 33.90 -10.84
CA PRO A 492 32.22 32.65 -10.08
C PRO A 492 30.82 32.03 -9.95
N ALA A 493 30.73 30.73 -10.22
CA ALA A 493 29.55 29.92 -9.94
C ALA A 493 29.45 29.59 -8.43
N GLY A 494 30.59 29.42 -7.77
CA GLY A 494 30.71 29.16 -6.33
C GLY A 494 32.17 29.18 -5.89
N TYR A 495 32.42 28.79 -4.64
CA TYR A 495 33.75 28.82 -4.03
C TYR A 495 34.11 27.44 -3.48
N ALA A 496 35.28 26.93 -3.86
CA ALA A 496 35.86 25.71 -3.32
C ALA A 496 36.88 26.06 -2.23
N LEU A 497 36.82 25.35 -1.11
CA LEU A 497 37.81 25.38 -0.03
C LEU A 497 38.48 24.00 0.04
N PRO A 498 39.72 23.85 -0.46
CA PRO A 498 40.46 22.59 -0.34
C PRO A 498 40.70 22.28 1.14
N LEU A 499 40.36 21.08 1.59
CA LEU A 499 40.45 20.72 3.01
C LEU A 499 41.02 19.32 3.17
N THR A 500 41.94 19.17 4.11
CA THR A 500 42.42 17.90 4.64
C THR A 500 42.54 18.02 6.16
N TRP A 501 42.48 16.89 6.87
CA TRP A 501 42.70 16.86 8.30
C TRP A 501 44.17 16.58 8.63
N ASP A 502 44.75 17.33 9.57
CA ASP A 502 46.05 17.02 10.17
C ASP A 502 45.84 16.17 11.42
N HIS A 503 46.17 14.88 11.32
CA HIS A 503 46.03 13.92 12.41
C HIS A 503 47.05 14.09 13.55
N GLU A 504 48.15 14.81 13.33
CA GLU A 504 49.16 15.04 14.39
C GLU A 504 48.78 16.22 15.29
N HIS A 505 48.12 17.23 14.71
CA HIS A 505 47.81 18.49 15.38
C HIS A 505 46.32 18.76 15.57
N ASP A 506 45.45 17.81 15.20
CA ASP A 506 43.99 17.85 15.31
C ASP A 506 43.35 19.15 14.78
N HIS A 507 43.75 19.58 13.58
CA HIS A 507 43.18 20.76 12.92
C HIS A 507 43.01 20.60 11.41
N TRP A 508 42.22 21.48 10.80
CA TRP A 508 42.06 21.57 9.35
C TRP A 508 43.25 22.23 8.67
N ARG A 509 43.78 21.59 7.63
CA ARG A 509 44.77 22.15 6.72
C ARG A 509 44.18 22.36 5.34
N SER A 510 44.72 23.36 4.65
CA SER A 510 44.34 23.72 3.29
C SER A 510 45.60 23.92 2.43
N GLY A 511 45.41 24.03 1.12
CA GLY A 511 46.52 24.18 0.17
C GLY A 511 46.10 24.97 -1.06
N VAL A 512 47.10 25.57 -1.74
CA VAL A 512 46.87 26.32 -2.97
C VAL A 512 46.62 25.34 -4.13
N TRP A 513 45.45 25.40 -4.74
CA TRP A 513 45.22 24.73 -6.02
C TRP A 513 45.78 25.54 -7.18
N ALA A 514 46.73 24.94 -7.90
CA ALA A 514 47.31 25.51 -9.11
C ALA A 514 46.89 24.69 -10.34
N PHE A 515 46.13 25.33 -11.24
CA PHE A 515 45.67 24.72 -12.48
C PHE A 515 46.48 25.19 -13.68
N ARG A 516 46.68 24.34 -14.69
CA ARG A 516 47.36 24.73 -15.95
C ARG A 516 46.67 25.88 -16.68
N ARG A 517 45.34 25.99 -16.55
CA ARG A 517 44.52 27.07 -17.14
C ARG A 517 44.45 28.33 -16.26
N GLY A 518 45.18 28.37 -15.14
CA GLY A 518 45.24 29.50 -14.22
C GLY A 518 44.03 29.72 -13.31
N ARG A 519 42.85 29.16 -13.64
CA ARG A 519 41.62 29.19 -12.83
C ARG A 519 40.99 27.80 -12.69
N LEU A 520 40.15 27.63 -11.67
CA LEU A 520 39.28 26.46 -11.51
C LEU A 520 38.09 26.55 -12.48
N PHE A 521 38.12 25.74 -13.54
CA PHE A 521 36.98 25.58 -14.44
C PHE A 521 36.25 24.28 -14.11
N LEU A 522 34.95 24.37 -13.82
CA LEU A 522 34.12 23.22 -13.48
C LEU A 522 33.91 22.31 -14.68
N ILE A 523 33.89 21.00 -14.43
CA ILE A 523 33.45 20.01 -15.40
C ILE A 523 32.00 20.35 -15.80
N PRO A 524 31.68 20.47 -17.09
CA PRO A 524 30.32 20.82 -17.51
C PRO A 524 29.29 19.79 -17.06
N GLY A 525 28.16 20.25 -16.48
CA GLY A 525 27.06 19.38 -16.06
C GLY A 525 26.08 20.05 -15.10
N ASP A 526 24.96 19.40 -14.81
CA ASP A 526 23.89 19.92 -13.93
C ASP A 526 24.09 19.56 -12.43
N SER A 527 25.08 18.73 -12.10
CA SER A 527 25.38 18.32 -10.72
C SER A 527 25.89 19.49 -9.85
N PRO A 528 25.83 19.41 -8.51
CA PRO A 528 26.49 20.35 -7.62
C PRO A 528 27.96 20.62 -7.97
N MET A 529 28.45 21.85 -7.71
CA MET A 529 29.85 22.23 -7.98
C MET A 529 30.88 21.23 -7.43
N GLY A 530 30.65 20.65 -6.24
CA GLY A 530 31.56 19.69 -5.62
C GLY A 530 31.76 18.38 -6.41
N LEU A 531 30.79 17.95 -7.21
CA LEU A 531 30.90 16.78 -8.10
C LEU A 531 31.48 17.13 -9.48
N ARG A 532 31.72 18.42 -9.73
CA ARG A 532 32.22 18.96 -10.99
C ARG A 532 33.65 19.51 -10.87
N LEU A 533 34.36 19.18 -9.81
CA LEU A 533 35.74 19.61 -9.60
C LEU A 533 36.69 18.77 -10.50
N PRO A 534 37.58 19.39 -11.29
CA PRO A 534 38.54 18.69 -12.14
C PRO A 534 39.76 18.22 -11.33
N LEU A 535 39.54 17.37 -10.32
CA LEU A 535 40.57 16.96 -9.35
C LEU A 535 41.76 16.27 -10.02
N ASP A 536 41.56 15.54 -11.13
CA ASP A 536 42.63 14.89 -11.91
C ASP A 536 43.62 15.87 -12.55
N SER A 537 43.25 17.15 -12.64
CA SER A 537 44.11 18.20 -13.21
C SER A 537 45.08 18.82 -12.18
N LEU A 538 44.93 18.47 -10.90
CA LEU A 538 45.84 18.85 -9.83
C LEU A 538 47.11 17.99 -9.85
N PRO A 539 48.24 18.51 -9.35
CA PRO A 539 49.44 17.69 -9.15
C PRO A 539 49.14 16.62 -8.10
N TRP A 540 49.35 15.36 -8.45
CA TRP A 540 49.23 14.26 -7.50
C TRP A 540 50.48 14.16 -6.63
N VAL A 541 50.42 13.32 -5.59
CA VAL A 541 51.59 12.79 -4.87
C VAL A 541 51.98 11.44 -5.48
N ALA A 542 53.27 11.10 -5.46
CA ALA A 542 53.80 9.85 -6.01
C ALA A 542 53.02 8.67 -5.41
N PRO A 543 52.61 7.65 -6.21
CA PRO A 543 51.79 6.55 -5.71
C PRO A 543 52.33 5.87 -4.44
N ALA A 544 53.66 5.81 -4.30
CA ALA A 544 54.35 5.25 -3.13
C ALA A 544 54.32 6.12 -1.85
N LYS A 545 53.91 7.39 -1.96
CA LYS A 545 53.76 8.36 -0.86
C LYS A 545 52.30 8.78 -0.63
N ARG A 546 51.35 8.15 -1.31
CA ARG A 546 49.92 8.38 -1.05
C ARG A 546 49.57 7.63 0.22
N ASP A 547 49.34 8.37 1.31
CA ASP A 547 48.52 7.83 2.38
C ASP A 547 47.12 7.63 1.79
N GLU A 548 46.71 6.39 1.61
CA GLU A 548 45.31 6.04 1.42
C GLU A 548 44.72 5.84 2.82
N PRO A 549 44.12 6.86 3.45
CA PRO A 549 43.49 6.69 4.74
C PRO A 549 42.42 5.61 4.61
N GLN A 550 42.70 4.45 5.17
CA GLN A 550 41.80 3.31 5.15
C GLN A 550 40.58 3.67 5.99
N ALA A 551 39.38 3.52 5.41
CA ALA A 551 38.15 3.72 6.16
C ALA A 551 38.18 2.84 7.41
N PRO A 552 38.02 3.42 8.61
CA PRO A 552 38.23 2.67 9.84
C PRO A 552 37.17 1.57 9.99
N SER A 553 37.60 0.43 10.53
CA SER A 553 36.78 -0.78 10.59
C SER A 553 35.56 -0.59 11.50
N LEU A 554 34.40 -1.11 11.08
CA LEU A 554 33.20 -1.16 11.92
C LEU A 554 33.28 -2.23 13.03
N PHE A 555 34.32 -3.07 13.00
CA PHE A 555 34.61 -4.07 14.03
C PHE A 555 35.43 -3.50 15.20
N GLU A 556 36.01 -2.31 15.06
CA GLU A 556 36.85 -1.69 16.09
C GLU A 556 36.00 -0.87 17.08
N ALA A 557 36.31 -0.99 18.37
CA ALA A 557 35.72 -0.15 19.41
C ALA A 557 36.31 1.27 19.33
N ARG A 558 35.47 2.29 19.57
CA ARG A 558 35.86 3.70 19.49
C ARG A 558 35.51 4.47 20.76
N PRO A 559 36.27 5.53 21.09
CA PRO A 559 35.93 6.42 22.19
C PRO A 559 34.62 7.18 21.92
N GLU A 560 34.05 7.71 22.99
CA GLU A 560 32.88 8.59 22.92
C GLU A 560 33.18 9.86 22.11
N LEU A 561 32.14 10.42 21.49
CA LEU A 561 32.23 11.64 20.69
C LEU A 561 32.36 12.88 21.58
N GLY A 562 33.16 13.86 21.17
CA GLY A 562 33.37 15.11 21.92
C GLY A 562 32.29 16.18 21.70
N ASP A 563 32.50 17.33 22.35
CA ASP A 563 31.77 18.59 22.10
C ASP A 563 32.43 19.39 20.97
N TYR A 564 32.00 19.11 19.74
CA TYR A 564 32.51 19.79 18.54
C TYR A 564 32.03 21.24 18.43
N PHE A 565 30.92 21.60 19.07
CA PHE A 565 30.44 22.97 19.07
C PHE A 565 31.30 23.88 19.95
N GLY A 566 31.68 23.38 21.13
CA GLY A 566 32.67 24.00 22.00
C GLY A 566 34.02 24.12 21.30
N GLU A 567 34.46 23.06 20.60
CA GLU A 567 35.72 23.03 19.87
C GLU A 567 35.80 24.10 18.77
N VAL A 568 34.78 24.18 17.91
CA VAL A 568 34.69 25.21 16.86
C VAL A 568 34.67 26.62 17.47
N THR A 569 33.96 26.80 18.58
CA THR A 569 33.88 28.11 19.28
C THR A 569 35.23 28.50 19.88
N ARG A 570 35.94 27.54 20.49
CA ARG A 570 37.28 27.71 21.04
C ARG A 570 38.26 28.10 19.93
N ARG A 571 38.33 27.30 18.85
CA ARG A 571 39.19 27.55 17.67
C ARG A 571 38.94 28.94 17.08
N TYR A 572 37.67 29.35 16.97
CA TYR A 572 37.31 30.67 16.47
C TYR A 572 37.75 31.81 17.40
N SER A 573 37.66 31.61 18.71
CA SER A 573 37.99 32.64 19.72
C SER A 573 39.50 32.80 19.95
N GLU A 574 40.26 31.72 19.93
CA GLU A 574 41.73 31.72 20.13
C GLU A 574 42.46 32.44 19.00
N ARG A 575 41.86 32.52 17.80
CA ARG A 575 42.41 33.24 16.64
C ARG A 575 42.43 34.77 16.79
N VAL A 576 41.79 35.32 17.82
CA VAL A 576 41.72 36.78 18.08
C VAL A 576 43.02 37.33 18.69
N ALA A 577 44.01 36.49 19.04
CA ALA A 577 45.35 36.93 19.45
C ALA A 577 46.42 36.53 18.39
N PRO A 578 46.92 37.47 17.56
CA PRO A 578 48.01 37.17 16.65
C PRO A 578 49.35 37.26 17.40
N GLU A 579 49.96 36.13 17.76
CA GLU A 579 51.33 36.14 18.33
C GLU A 579 52.42 35.51 17.43
N ASP A 580 52.11 34.84 16.31
CA ASP A 580 53.17 34.44 15.36
C ASP A 580 52.72 34.37 13.89
N PRO A 581 53.26 35.21 12.98
CA PRO A 581 53.02 35.14 11.53
C PRO A 581 53.59 33.88 10.83
N ARG A 582 54.27 32.98 11.56
CA ARG A 582 54.92 31.77 11.00
C ARG A 582 54.19 30.46 11.30
N ALA A 583 53.08 30.48 12.01
CA ALA A 583 52.18 29.32 12.15
C ALA A 583 51.34 29.15 10.87
N ASP A 584 52.00 28.82 9.76
CA ASP A 584 51.34 28.57 8.48
C ASP A 584 50.68 27.17 8.54
N THR A 585 49.34 27.12 8.66
CA THR A 585 48.56 25.87 8.57
C THR A 585 48.47 25.34 7.13
N GLY A 586 49.08 26.04 6.16
CA GLY A 586 49.15 25.64 4.77
C GLY A 586 50.00 24.39 4.51
N LEU A 587 49.65 23.65 3.47
CA LEU A 587 50.57 22.72 2.82
C LEU A 587 51.58 23.53 2.00
N GLN A 588 52.88 23.45 2.36
CA GLN A 588 53.94 24.13 1.63
C GLN A 588 54.27 23.36 0.33
N PRO A 589 54.40 24.03 -0.82
CA PRO A 589 54.87 23.38 -2.04
C PRO A 589 56.27 22.80 -1.80
N GLN A 590 56.46 21.50 -2.06
CA GLN A 590 57.79 20.88 -2.05
C GLN A 590 58.66 21.60 -3.09
N ALA A 591 59.86 22.04 -2.68
CA ALA A 591 60.83 22.60 -3.62
C ALA A 591 61.22 21.52 -4.64
N PRO A 592 61.32 21.85 -5.95
CA PRO A 592 61.74 20.88 -6.96
C PRO A 592 63.11 20.31 -6.59
N GLY A 593 63.24 18.99 -6.58
CA GLY A 593 64.53 18.33 -6.53
C GLY A 593 65.35 18.63 -7.79
N ASP A 594 66.67 18.56 -7.70
CA ASP A 594 67.62 18.87 -8.79
C ASP A 594 67.60 17.85 -9.96
N ASP A 595 66.67 16.90 -9.98
CA ASP A 595 66.61 15.81 -10.97
C ASP A 595 65.54 16.11 -12.05
N PRO A 596 65.91 16.20 -13.35
CA PRO A 596 64.98 16.50 -14.44
C PRO A 596 63.94 15.39 -14.73
N ASP A 597 64.07 14.20 -14.14
CA ASP A 597 63.04 13.14 -14.15
C ASP A 597 62.17 13.10 -12.88
N ASP A 598 62.40 13.99 -11.91
CA ASP A 598 61.54 14.11 -10.72
C ASP A 598 60.23 14.79 -11.13
N THR A 599 59.23 13.96 -11.39
CA THR A 599 57.86 14.39 -11.66
C THR A 599 57.42 15.31 -10.52
N ARG A 600 56.81 16.46 -10.86
CA ARG A 600 56.42 17.50 -9.90
C ARG A 600 55.33 16.99 -8.94
N TRP A 601 55.71 16.27 -7.90
CA TRP A 601 54.82 15.82 -6.84
C TRP A 601 54.68 16.97 -5.83
N ALA A 602 53.47 17.51 -5.68
CA ALA A 602 53.15 18.52 -4.68
C ALA A 602 52.02 17.99 -3.81
N GLU A 603 52.16 18.13 -2.50
CA GLU A 603 51.13 17.69 -1.55
C GLU A 603 50.00 18.72 -1.53
N VAL A 604 48.94 18.47 -2.32
CA VAL A 604 47.74 19.30 -2.37
C VAL A 604 46.50 18.50 -1.97
N PRO A 605 45.54 19.08 -1.21
CA PRO A 605 44.31 18.39 -0.86
C PRO A 605 43.49 18.11 -2.11
N HIS A 606 43.08 16.86 -2.31
CA HIS A 606 42.17 16.46 -3.41
C HIS A 606 40.71 16.37 -2.94
N THR A 607 40.44 16.78 -1.71
CA THR A 607 39.11 16.90 -1.11
C THR A 607 38.78 18.36 -0.85
N SER A 608 37.54 18.77 -1.09
CA SER A 608 37.13 20.17 -0.96
C SER A 608 35.67 20.33 -0.57
N LEU A 609 35.41 21.26 0.34
CA LEU A 609 34.07 21.78 0.61
C LEU A 609 33.75 22.88 -0.40
N CYS A 610 32.54 22.87 -0.96
CA CYS A 610 32.11 23.91 -1.90
C CYS A 610 30.90 24.67 -1.36
N VAL A 611 30.88 25.99 -1.58
CA VAL A 611 29.73 26.86 -1.28
C VAL A 611 29.22 27.45 -2.59
N GLU A 612 27.97 27.17 -2.92
CA GLU A 612 27.35 27.54 -4.20
C GLU A 612 25.95 28.14 -3.96
N ALA A 613 25.66 29.31 -4.53
CA ALA A 613 24.31 29.87 -4.52
C ALA A 613 23.54 29.38 -5.76
N ARG A 614 22.45 28.65 -5.54
CA ARG A 614 21.61 28.11 -6.62
C ARG A 614 20.14 28.40 -6.35
N GLU A 615 19.47 28.97 -7.35
CA GLU A 615 18.02 29.22 -7.30
C GLU A 615 17.58 29.91 -5.99
N GLY A 616 18.33 30.96 -5.59
CA GLY A 616 18.05 31.78 -4.42
C GLY A 616 18.38 31.13 -3.07
N ARG A 617 19.04 29.97 -3.05
CA ARG A 617 19.44 29.21 -1.86
C ARG A 617 20.95 29.04 -1.80
N LEU A 618 21.48 28.93 -0.60
CA LEU A 618 22.90 28.67 -0.38
C LEU A 618 23.13 27.18 -0.12
N HIS A 619 23.89 26.52 -0.97
CA HIS A 619 24.24 25.11 -0.86
C HIS A 619 25.67 24.95 -0.35
N VAL A 620 25.84 24.10 0.65
CA VAL A 620 27.14 23.72 1.20
C VAL A 620 27.37 22.24 0.89
N PHE A 621 28.30 21.99 -0.03
CA PHE A 621 28.69 20.66 -0.46
C PHE A 621 29.77 20.10 0.45
N LEU A 622 29.44 19.05 1.19
CA LEU A 622 30.32 18.38 2.14
C LEU A 622 31.23 17.38 1.39
N PRO A 623 32.56 17.42 1.60
CA PRO A 623 33.52 16.50 0.98
C PRO A 623 33.41 15.08 1.57
N PRO A 624 33.95 14.06 0.87
CA PRO A 624 34.07 12.73 1.45
C PRO A 624 35.10 12.76 2.59
N LEU A 625 34.69 12.29 3.77
CA LEU A 625 35.54 12.17 4.96
C LEU A 625 35.48 10.74 5.49
N ASN A 626 36.60 10.25 6.03
CA ASN A 626 36.70 8.88 6.54
C ASN A 626 36.32 8.73 8.02
N PHE A 627 36.34 9.83 8.78
CA PHE A 627 36.10 9.86 10.23
C PHE A 627 34.88 10.72 10.56
N LEU A 628 34.02 10.22 11.45
CA LEU A 628 32.80 10.90 11.86
C LEU A 628 33.13 12.19 12.63
N GLU A 629 34.19 12.16 13.43
CA GLU A 629 34.67 13.28 14.24
C GLU A 629 34.94 14.52 13.38
N HIS A 630 35.61 14.33 12.24
CA HIS A 630 35.91 15.43 11.32
C HIS A 630 34.65 15.92 10.61
N TYR A 631 33.71 15.02 10.32
CA TYR A 631 32.44 15.38 9.71
C TYR A 631 31.61 16.24 10.67
N LEU A 632 31.55 15.88 11.95
CA LEU A 632 30.84 16.64 12.98
C LEU A 632 31.47 18.02 13.20
N ASP A 633 32.80 18.10 13.31
CA ASP A 633 33.51 19.40 13.40
C ASP A 633 33.17 20.32 12.22
N LEU A 634 33.17 19.76 10.99
CA LEU A 634 32.83 20.50 9.78
C LEU A 634 31.38 20.99 9.79
N VAL A 635 30.41 20.15 10.16
CA VAL A 635 29.00 20.52 10.25
C VAL A 635 28.78 21.59 11.32
N CYS A 636 29.42 21.47 12.48
CA CYS A 636 29.37 22.48 13.54
C CYS A 636 29.94 23.83 13.06
N ALA A 637 31.02 23.84 12.28
CA ALA A 637 31.58 25.06 11.68
C ALA A 637 30.63 25.70 10.67
N VAL A 638 29.94 24.88 9.86
CA VAL A 638 28.91 25.34 8.91
C VAL A 638 27.72 25.96 9.65
N GLU A 639 27.23 25.31 10.71
CA GLU A 639 26.12 25.86 11.52
C GLU A 639 26.50 27.17 12.24
N ALA A 640 27.70 27.23 12.83
CA ALA A 640 28.19 28.45 13.48
C ALA A 640 28.25 29.63 12.49
N THR A 641 28.71 29.35 11.26
CA THR A 641 28.75 30.33 10.16
C THR A 641 27.35 30.79 9.77
N ALA A 642 26.42 29.84 9.55
CA ALA A 642 25.03 30.11 9.21
C ALA A 642 24.32 30.97 10.27
N THR A 643 24.56 30.65 11.54
CA THR A 643 24.02 31.38 12.69
C THR A 643 24.54 32.81 12.74
N LYS A 644 25.85 33.00 12.59
CA LYS A 644 26.48 34.32 12.65
C LYS A 644 26.02 35.24 11.53
N LEU A 645 25.96 34.72 10.30
CA LEU A 645 25.56 35.48 9.12
C LEU A 645 24.03 35.56 8.93
N ARG A 646 23.27 34.77 9.70
CA ARG A 646 21.82 34.59 9.55
C ARG A 646 21.43 34.13 8.15
N LEU A 647 22.21 33.22 7.59
CA LEU A 647 22.03 32.67 6.25
C LEU A 647 21.70 31.17 6.37
N PRO A 648 20.45 30.75 6.14
CA PRO A 648 20.10 29.33 6.13
C PRO A 648 20.74 28.63 4.92
N VAL A 649 21.16 27.37 5.13
CA VAL A 649 21.90 26.59 4.14
C VAL A 649 21.26 25.24 3.85
N VAL A 650 21.45 24.76 2.63
CA VAL A 650 21.16 23.38 2.22
C VAL A 650 22.45 22.58 2.33
N LEU A 651 22.46 21.54 3.17
CA LEU A 651 23.58 20.61 3.26
C LEU A 651 23.44 19.51 2.21
N GLU A 652 24.48 19.31 1.42
CA GLU A 652 24.51 18.32 0.34
C GLU A 652 25.91 17.73 0.15
N GLY A 653 26.04 16.79 -0.78
CA GLY A 653 27.32 16.16 -1.11
C GLY A 653 27.44 14.77 -0.50
N TYR A 654 28.57 14.48 0.14
CA TYR A 654 28.84 13.17 0.71
C TYR A 654 28.19 13.03 2.10
N GLU A 655 27.56 11.87 2.33
CA GLU A 655 27.00 11.50 3.63
C GLU A 655 28.09 11.39 4.70
N PRO A 656 27.74 11.49 5.99
CA PRO A 656 28.65 11.13 7.07
C PRO A 656 29.20 9.71 6.85
N PRO A 657 30.49 9.46 7.16
CA PRO A 657 31.04 8.11 7.11
C PRO A 657 30.27 7.18 8.04
N ARG A 658 30.18 5.91 7.68
CA ARG A 658 29.48 4.91 8.51
C ARG A 658 30.19 4.78 9.85
N ASP A 659 29.43 4.93 10.93
CA ASP A 659 29.92 4.85 12.30
C ASP A 659 28.80 4.40 13.24
N ASN A 660 29.12 3.56 14.23
CA ASN A 660 28.12 2.98 15.14
C ASN A 660 27.57 3.99 16.17
N ARG A 661 28.17 5.19 16.30
CA ARG A 661 27.75 6.27 17.23
C ARG A 661 26.71 7.23 16.62
N LEU A 662 26.45 7.12 15.32
CA LEU A 662 25.47 7.92 14.58
C LEU A 662 24.31 7.03 14.09
N GLU A 663 23.08 7.47 14.27
CA GLU A 663 21.91 6.87 13.63
C GLU A 663 21.66 7.50 12.26
N ARG A 664 21.09 6.69 11.36
CA ARG A 664 20.84 7.07 9.98
C ARG A 664 19.48 6.56 9.52
N LEU A 665 18.71 7.46 8.90
CA LEU A 665 17.49 7.15 8.17
C LEU A 665 17.59 7.79 6.78
N LEU A 666 17.26 7.04 5.73
CA LEU A 666 17.28 7.54 4.35
C LEU A 666 15.89 7.41 3.72
N VAL A 667 15.48 8.44 2.97
CA VAL A 667 14.28 8.43 2.12
C VAL A 667 14.72 8.59 0.68
N THR A 668 14.46 7.57 -0.15
CA THR A 668 14.99 7.45 -1.51
C THR A 668 13.88 7.18 -2.52
N PRO A 669 14.02 7.63 -3.78
CA PRO A 669 13.11 7.30 -4.86
C PRO A 669 13.47 5.96 -5.47
N ASP A 670 12.46 5.11 -5.63
CA ASP A 670 12.56 3.91 -6.43
C ASP A 670 11.45 3.87 -7.50
N PRO A 671 11.59 3.04 -8.55
CA PRO A 671 10.60 2.97 -9.62
C PRO A 671 9.22 2.67 -9.03
N GLY A 672 8.29 3.62 -9.19
CA GLY A 672 6.92 3.51 -8.70
C GLY A 672 6.71 3.70 -7.19
N VAL A 673 7.76 3.89 -6.37
CA VAL A 673 7.62 4.05 -4.90
C VAL A 673 8.58 5.09 -4.31
N ILE A 674 8.35 5.46 -3.05
CA ILE A 674 9.34 6.02 -2.14
C ILE A 674 9.77 4.89 -1.20
N GLU A 675 11.07 4.69 -1.02
CA GLU A 675 11.63 3.75 -0.06
C GLU A 675 12.14 4.51 1.17
N VAL A 676 11.87 3.98 2.36
CA VAL A 676 12.40 4.50 3.63
C VAL A 676 13.29 3.44 4.24
N ASN A 677 14.59 3.70 4.29
CA ASN A 677 15.55 2.89 5.03
C ASN A 677 15.49 3.32 6.51
N ILE A 678 14.72 2.60 7.33
CA ILE A 678 14.54 2.93 8.74
C ILE A 678 15.73 2.45 9.59
N HIS A 679 16.10 3.25 10.59
CA HIS A 679 17.13 2.92 11.55
C HIS A 679 16.74 1.66 12.38
N PRO A 680 17.72 0.82 12.78
CA PRO A 680 17.43 -0.46 13.40
C PRO A 680 16.94 -0.32 14.85
N ALA A 681 16.00 -1.20 15.25
CA ALA A 681 15.49 -1.33 16.60
C ALA A 681 16.08 -2.56 17.31
N ALA A 682 16.57 -2.38 18.54
CA ALA A 682 17.16 -3.46 19.35
C ALA A 682 16.11 -4.27 20.17
N SER A 683 14.93 -3.70 20.39
CA SER A 683 13.86 -4.29 21.20
C SER A 683 12.53 -4.22 20.47
N TRP A 684 11.62 -5.15 20.76
CA TRP A 684 10.21 -5.15 20.38
C TRP A 684 9.54 -3.80 20.63
N GLU A 685 9.77 -3.17 21.78
CA GLU A 685 9.08 -1.91 22.12
C GLU A 685 9.49 -0.78 21.17
N LYS A 686 10.81 -0.57 20.98
CA LYS A 686 11.34 0.34 19.95
C LYS A 686 10.87 -0.03 18.54
N LEU A 687 10.85 -1.32 18.18
CA LEU A 687 10.42 -1.77 16.85
C LEU A 687 8.95 -1.41 16.61
N ARG A 688 8.08 -1.70 17.59
CA ARG A 688 6.66 -1.35 17.59
C ARG A 688 6.47 0.16 17.43
N ASP A 689 7.12 0.95 18.27
CA ASP A 689 6.94 2.39 18.30
C ASP A 689 7.48 3.05 17.01
N ASN A 690 8.61 2.56 16.49
CA ASN A 690 9.18 3.02 15.22
C ASN A 690 8.27 2.71 14.03
N THR A 691 7.77 1.48 13.92
CA THR A 691 6.88 1.08 12.81
C THR A 691 5.55 1.83 12.87
N LEU A 692 4.93 1.96 14.05
CA LEU A 692 3.69 2.74 14.21
C LEU A 692 3.90 4.21 13.84
N ALA A 693 5.00 4.82 14.30
CA ALA A 693 5.32 6.19 13.96
C ALA A 693 5.59 6.37 12.46
N LEU A 694 6.30 5.46 11.81
CA LEU A 694 6.57 5.54 10.38
C LEU A 694 5.28 5.51 9.55
N TYR A 695 4.37 4.57 9.82
CA TYR A 695 3.10 4.48 9.11
C TYR A 695 2.23 5.72 9.33
N GLU A 696 2.15 6.21 10.56
CA GLU A 696 1.41 7.43 10.87
C GLU A 696 1.99 8.65 10.15
N GLU A 697 3.29 8.88 10.24
CA GLU A 697 3.95 10.04 9.59
C GLU A 697 3.86 9.95 8.06
N ALA A 698 3.95 8.75 7.47
CA ALA A 698 3.70 8.53 6.05
C ALA A 698 2.26 8.91 5.65
N ARG A 699 1.28 8.42 6.40
CA ARG A 699 -0.14 8.73 6.17
C ARG A 699 -0.41 10.23 6.27
N GLN A 700 0.16 10.90 7.28
CA GLN A 700 0.08 12.35 7.45
C GLN A 700 0.78 13.14 6.33
N SER A 701 1.76 12.53 5.65
CA SER A 701 2.38 13.04 4.42
C SER A 701 1.65 12.62 3.14
N ARG A 702 0.41 12.12 3.25
CA ARG A 702 -0.43 11.66 2.12
C ARG A 702 0.18 10.49 1.34
N LEU A 703 0.94 9.65 2.04
CA LEU A 703 1.56 8.44 1.53
C LEU A 703 0.94 7.19 2.17
N GLY A 704 0.62 6.20 1.36
CA GLY A 704 0.02 4.92 1.74
C GLY A 704 0.92 3.73 1.39
N THR A 705 0.53 2.56 1.86
CA THR A 705 1.32 1.31 1.77
C THR A 705 0.73 0.27 0.82
N GLU A 706 -0.32 0.67 0.10
CA GLU A 706 -1.12 -0.22 -0.73
C GLU A 706 -1.50 0.44 -2.06
N LYS A 707 -1.88 -0.41 -3.01
CA LYS A 707 -2.41 -0.06 -4.32
C LYS A 707 -3.59 -0.96 -4.64
N PHE A 708 -4.47 -0.47 -5.50
CA PHE A 708 -5.54 -1.26 -6.08
C PHE A 708 -5.23 -1.58 -7.53
N MET A 709 -5.58 -2.78 -7.97
CA MET A 709 -5.62 -3.16 -9.38
C MET A 709 -6.96 -2.76 -9.99
N LEU A 710 -7.02 -2.63 -11.32
CA LEU A 710 -8.25 -2.25 -12.05
C LEU A 710 -9.45 -3.16 -11.72
N ASP A 711 -9.18 -4.43 -11.47
CA ASP A 711 -10.18 -5.46 -11.18
C ASP A 711 -10.60 -5.51 -9.70
N GLY A 712 -10.16 -4.53 -8.91
CA GLY A 712 -10.43 -4.41 -7.48
C GLY A 712 -9.49 -5.21 -6.59
N ARG A 713 -8.50 -5.94 -7.11
CA ARG A 713 -7.53 -6.63 -6.23
C ARG A 713 -6.73 -5.62 -5.40
N HIS A 714 -6.48 -6.01 -4.17
CA HIS A 714 -5.70 -5.24 -3.22
C HIS A 714 -4.26 -5.76 -3.22
N THR A 715 -3.27 -4.89 -3.40
CA THR A 715 -1.85 -5.24 -3.45
C THR A 715 -1.02 -4.27 -2.63
N GLY A 716 0.21 -4.64 -2.27
CA GLY A 716 1.16 -3.71 -1.70
C GLY A 716 1.61 -2.66 -2.73
N THR A 717 2.50 -1.77 -2.33
CA THR A 717 3.06 -0.71 -3.18
C THR A 717 3.78 -1.19 -4.45
N GLY A 718 4.19 -2.47 -4.49
CA GLY A 718 5.02 -3.08 -5.52
C GLY A 718 6.54 -2.95 -5.30
N GLY A 719 6.98 -2.15 -4.32
CA GLY A 719 8.40 -1.97 -3.98
C GLY A 719 8.95 -2.94 -2.94
N GLY A 720 8.08 -3.73 -2.30
CA GLY A 720 8.44 -4.66 -1.22
C GLY A 720 8.55 -3.98 0.16
N ASN A 721 8.82 -4.80 1.18
CA ASN A 721 9.14 -4.39 2.55
C ASN A 721 10.28 -5.28 3.04
N HIS A 722 11.51 -4.98 2.59
CA HIS A 722 12.64 -5.79 3.00
C HIS A 722 12.84 -5.68 4.51
N VAL A 723 12.99 -6.83 5.18
CA VAL A 723 13.27 -6.87 6.62
C VAL A 723 14.73 -7.22 6.83
N THR A 724 15.43 -6.41 7.62
CA THR A 724 16.87 -6.56 7.84
C THR A 724 17.12 -7.09 9.25
N LEU A 725 17.87 -8.18 9.35
CA LEU A 725 18.33 -8.79 10.61
C LEU A 725 19.82 -8.54 10.80
N GLY A 726 20.24 -8.16 12.00
CA GLY A 726 21.64 -7.91 12.32
C GLY A 726 21.87 -7.62 13.79
N ALA A 727 22.86 -6.78 14.09
CA ALA A 727 23.12 -6.25 15.42
C ALA A 727 23.57 -4.78 15.35
N ALA A 728 23.75 -4.15 16.52
CA ALA A 728 24.24 -2.77 16.62
C ALA A 728 25.65 -2.58 16.04
N THR A 729 26.47 -3.63 16.06
CA THR A 729 27.79 -3.68 15.43
C THR A 729 27.93 -4.99 14.63
N PRO A 730 28.77 -5.04 13.57
CA PRO A 730 28.98 -6.29 12.83
C PRO A 730 29.53 -7.43 13.69
N VAL A 731 30.38 -7.15 14.67
CA VAL A 731 30.95 -8.17 15.57
C VAL A 731 29.88 -8.83 16.45
N ASP A 732 28.83 -8.09 16.78
CA ASP A 732 27.71 -8.59 17.58
C ASP A 732 26.65 -9.33 16.74
N SER A 733 26.76 -9.32 15.41
CA SER A 733 25.76 -9.89 14.52
C SER A 733 25.53 -11.38 14.84
N PRO A 734 24.29 -11.80 15.18
CA PRO A 734 24.01 -13.20 15.49
C PRO A 734 24.32 -14.12 14.29
N LEU A 735 24.18 -13.61 13.06
CA LEU A 735 24.42 -14.35 11.83
C LEU A 735 25.91 -14.61 11.57
N LEU A 736 26.78 -13.68 11.97
CA LEU A 736 28.23 -13.83 11.87
C LEU A 736 28.79 -14.65 13.03
N ARG A 737 28.29 -14.42 14.25
CA ARG A 737 28.69 -15.17 15.45
C ARG A 737 28.30 -16.65 15.36
N ARG A 738 27.09 -16.95 14.87
CA ARG A 738 26.53 -18.30 14.76
C ARG A 738 26.06 -18.58 13.33
N PRO A 739 26.94 -19.08 12.44
CA PRO A 739 26.60 -19.41 11.05
C PRO A 739 25.43 -20.39 10.89
N ASP A 740 25.20 -21.24 11.89
CA ASP A 740 24.09 -22.20 11.91
C ASP A 740 22.70 -21.54 12.05
N LEU A 741 22.63 -20.26 12.48
CA LEU A 741 21.38 -19.51 12.46
C LEU A 741 20.89 -19.26 11.03
N LEU A 742 21.77 -18.81 10.13
CA LEU A 742 21.41 -18.63 8.70
C LEU A 742 21.06 -19.98 8.06
N GLY A 743 21.84 -21.04 8.37
CA GLY A 743 21.52 -22.39 7.91
C GLY A 743 20.15 -22.88 8.38
N SER A 744 19.77 -22.57 9.63
CA SER A 744 18.46 -22.90 10.20
C SER A 744 17.33 -22.15 9.48
N LEU A 745 17.49 -20.84 9.27
CA LEU A 745 16.51 -20.02 8.55
C LEU A 745 16.29 -20.51 7.12
N VAL A 746 17.36 -20.72 6.35
CA VAL A 746 17.28 -21.20 4.97
C VAL A 746 16.62 -22.58 4.90
N SER A 747 17.03 -23.52 5.76
CA SER A 747 16.46 -24.88 5.78
C SER A 747 14.99 -24.88 6.18
N PHE A 748 14.61 -24.05 7.17
CA PHE A 748 13.22 -23.94 7.62
C PHE A 748 12.32 -23.30 6.56
N TRP A 749 12.78 -22.24 5.88
CA TRP A 749 12.06 -21.67 4.74
C TRP A 749 11.92 -22.67 3.59
N GLN A 750 12.95 -23.48 3.35
CA GLN A 750 12.92 -24.54 2.33
C GLN A 750 11.84 -25.59 2.66
N HIS A 751 11.67 -25.96 3.93
CA HIS A 751 10.64 -26.89 4.39
C HIS A 751 9.24 -26.32 4.45
N HIS A 752 9.11 -25.01 4.63
CA HIS A 752 7.83 -24.32 4.77
C HIS A 752 7.64 -23.26 3.69
N PRO A 753 7.27 -23.65 2.44
CA PRO A 753 7.02 -22.71 1.35
C PRO A 753 5.97 -21.63 1.65
N GLY A 754 5.05 -21.88 2.61
CA GLY A 754 4.08 -20.88 3.06
C GLY A 754 4.72 -19.59 3.57
N LEU A 755 5.94 -19.65 4.11
CA LEU A 755 6.70 -18.48 4.57
C LEU A 755 7.14 -17.56 3.43
N SER A 756 7.27 -18.07 2.21
CA SER A 756 7.52 -17.23 1.03
C SER A 756 6.21 -16.75 0.43
N TYR A 757 5.26 -17.66 0.21
CA TYR A 757 4.08 -17.35 -0.60
C TYR A 757 2.98 -16.57 0.12
N LEU A 758 2.86 -16.70 1.45
CA LEU A 758 1.88 -15.89 2.20
C LEU A 758 2.23 -14.40 2.13
N PHE A 759 3.53 -14.09 2.21
CA PHE A 759 4.03 -12.72 2.32
C PHE A 759 4.55 -12.14 0.99
N SER A 760 4.73 -12.93 -0.06
CA SER A 760 5.29 -12.51 -1.36
C SER A 760 4.37 -11.58 -2.14
N GLY A 761 4.88 -10.67 -2.96
CA GLY A 761 4.03 -9.92 -3.92
C GLY A 761 3.34 -10.79 -4.97
N MET A 762 2.60 -10.15 -5.89
CA MET A 762 1.93 -10.85 -7.00
C MET A 762 2.89 -11.48 -8.02
N PHE A 763 4.09 -10.92 -8.16
CA PHE A 763 5.10 -11.41 -9.10
C PHE A 763 6.03 -12.41 -8.42
N ILE A 764 5.69 -13.71 -8.53
CA ILE A 764 6.45 -14.83 -7.96
C ILE A 764 7.03 -15.75 -9.04
N GLY A 765 7.96 -16.61 -8.64
CA GLY A 765 8.60 -17.59 -9.49
C GLY A 765 10.09 -17.29 -9.77
N PRO A 766 10.74 -18.10 -10.64
CA PRO A 766 12.20 -18.14 -10.78
C PRO A 766 12.84 -16.84 -11.31
N THR A 767 12.04 -15.99 -11.95
CA THR A 767 12.46 -14.70 -12.52
C THR A 767 11.97 -13.49 -11.72
N SER A 768 11.36 -13.73 -10.56
CA SER A 768 10.85 -12.68 -9.67
C SER A 768 11.98 -11.82 -9.09
N GLN A 769 11.62 -10.82 -8.28
CA GLN A 769 12.60 -9.96 -7.62
C GLN A 769 13.34 -10.66 -6.46
N ALA A 770 12.75 -11.72 -5.91
CA ALA A 770 13.26 -12.46 -4.77
C ALA A 770 12.89 -13.96 -4.85
N PRO A 771 13.31 -14.69 -5.90
CA PRO A 771 13.06 -16.13 -6.03
C PRO A 771 13.58 -16.94 -4.84
N ARG A 772 12.84 -18.01 -4.54
CA ARG A 772 13.32 -19.06 -3.62
C ARG A 772 14.48 -19.83 -4.25
N ILE A 773 15.33 -20.38 -3.39
CA ILE A 773 16.53 -21.14 -3.83
C ILE A 773 16.18 -22.37 -4.69
N ASP A 774 15.00 -22.97 -4.50
CA ASP A 774 14.56 -24.20 -5.17
C ASP A 774 13.53 -23.98 -6.30
N GLU A 775 13.27 -22.73 -6.72
CA GLU A 775 12.35 -22.44 -7.83
C GLU A 775 12.98 -22.52 -9.22
N ALA A 776 14.31 -22.38 -9.33
CA ALA A 776 14.95 -22.20 -10.63
C ALA A 776 16.00 -23.25 -11.00
N ARG A 777 16.96 -23.52 -10.10
CA ARG A 777 18.11 -24.40 -10.38
C ARG A 777 17.94 -25.72 -9.63
N ASN A 778 17.63 -26.78 -10.37
CA ASN A 778 17.36 -28.11 -9.80
C ASN A 778 18.53 -28.67 -8.96
N GLU A 779 19.77 -28.30 -9.28
CA GLU A 779 20.97 -28.76 -8.56
C GLU A 779 21.31 -27.92 -7.31
N SER A 780 20.70 -26.74 -7.14
CA SER A 780 21.01 -25.83 -6.02
C SER A 780 20.84 -26.49 -4.65
N LEU A 781 19.83 -27.35 -4.48
CA LEU A 781 19.58 -28.01 -3.20
C LEU A 781 20.66 -29.04 -2.83
N TYR A 782 21.28 -29.68 -3.82
CA TYR A 782 22.38 -30.61 -3.58
C TYR A 782 23.62 -29.86 -3.08
N GLU A 783 23.99 -28.78 -3.76
CA GLU A 783 25.12 -27.93 -3.34
C GLU A 783 24.86 -27.24 -2.00
N LEU A 784 23.61 -26.85 -1.73
CA LEU A 784 23.19 -26.29 -0.44
C LEU A 784 23.34 -27.29 0.69
N GLU A 785 22.99 -28.57 0.49
CA GLU A 785 23.21 -29.62 1.50
C GLU A 785 24.69 -29.79 1.84
N ILE A 786 25.58 -29.69 0.84
CA ILE A 786 27.03 -29.71 1.06
C ILE A 786 27.43 -28.48 1.89
N ALA A 787 27.00 -27.28 1.52
CA ALA A 787 27.33 -26.06 2.26
C ALA A 787 26.83 -26.12 3.72
N LEU A 788 25.59 -26.57 3.94
CA LEU A 788 25.01 -26.77 5.28
C LEU A 788 25.83 -27.77 6.11
N SER A 789 26.38 -28.82 5.49
CA SER A 789 27.21 -29.82 6.19
C SER A 789 28.56 -29.26 6.67
N GLN A 790 29.03 -28.16 6.07
CA GLN A 790 30.30 -27.51 6.42
C GLN A 790 30.15 -26.42 7.50
N LEU A 791 28.92 -26.15 7.97
CA LEU A 791 28.70 -25.13 8.99
C LEU A 791 29.33 -25.53 10.34
N PRO A 792 30.11 -24.65 10.96
CA PRO A 792 30.67 -24.90 12.28
C PRO A 792 29.56 -25.00 13.34
N GLN A 793 29.84 -25.69 14.44
CA GLN A 793 28.93 -25.78 15.57
C GLN A 793 29.28 -24.73 16.62
N GLY A 794 28.28 -23.97 17.07
CA GLY A 794 28.50 -22.92 18.08
C GLY A 794 29.13 -21.68 17.47
N GLU A 795 29.72 -20.84 18.32
CA GLU A 795 30.29 -19.57 17.91
C GLU A 795 31.50 -19.76 16.98
N GLU A 796 31.58 -18.94 15.93
CA GLU A 796 32.63 -18.99 14.92
C GLU A 796 33.42 -17.67 14.89
N PRO A 797 34.73 -17.67 15.22
CA PRO A 797 35.56 -16.46 15.21
C PRO A 797 35.86 -15.91 13.82
N ARG A 798 35.58 -16.64 12.74
CA ARG A 798 35.79 -16.20 11.35
C ARG A 798 34.50 -15.62 10.75
N PRO A 799 34.24 -14.30 10.85
CA PRO A 799 32.98 -13.70 10.39
C PRO A 799 32.73 -13.84 8.88
N TRP A 800 33.78 -14.01 8.08
CA TRP A 800 33.66 -14.19 6.63
C TRP A 800 33.17 -15.58 6.19
N LEU A 801 33.20 -16.59 7.08
CA LEU A 801 32.95 -17.98 6.69
C LEU A 801 31.51 -18.21 6.22
N VAL A 802 30.53 -17.68 6.96
CA VAL A 802 29.10 -17.83 6.65
C VAL A 802 28.78 -17.26 5.27
N ASP A 803 29.30 -16.08 4.94
CA ASP A 803 29.13 -15.46 3.64
C ASP A 803 29.71 -16.32 2.51
N ARG A 804 30.94 -16.81 2.68
CA ARG A 804 31.61 -17.63 1.66
C ARG A 804 30.91 -18.96 1.38
N LEU A 805 30.26 -19.56 2.38
CA LEU A 805 29.50 -20.80 2.21
C LEU A 805 28.21 -20.58 1.40
N PHE A 806 27.54 -19.45 1.57
CA PHE A 806 26.21 -19.21 0.99
C PHE A 806 26.17 -18.27 -0.22
N ARG A 807 27.16 -17.39 -0.43
CA ARG A 807 27.12 -16.31 -1.44
C ARG A 807 26.84 -16.78 -2.87
N ASN A 808 27.36 -17.94 -3.25
CA ASN A 808 27.17 -18.46 -4.61
C ASN A 808 25.90 -19.32 -4.76
N LEU A 809 25.20 -19.57 -3.66
CA LEU A 809 23.99 -20.40 -3.60
C LEU A 809 22.73 -19.55 -3.43
N LEU A 810 22.79 -18.51 -2.59
CA LEU A 810 21.72 -17.54 -2.37
C LEU A 810 21.76 -16.47 -3.47
N VAL A 811 21.39 -16.87 -4.69
CA VAL A 811 21.41 -16.03 -5.90
C VAL A 811 20.20 -16.28 -6.79
N ASP A 812 19.85 -15.30 -7.62
CA ASP A 812 18.89 -15.51 -8.71
C ASP A 812 19.47 -16.34 -9.87
N ILE A 813 18.67 -16.57 -10.91
CA ILE A 813 19.11 -17.31 -12.11
C ILE A 813 20.33 -16.71 -12.81
N THR A 814 20.58 -15.40 -12.66
CA THR A 814 21.72 -14.68 -13.24
C THR A 814 22.96 -14.68 -12.34
N GLY A 815 22.86 -15.19 -11.11
CA GLY A 815 23.94 -15.13 -10.12
C GLY A 815 23.94 -13.87 -9.26
N ASN A 816 22.84 -13.11 -9.24
CA ASN A 816 22.74 -11.88 -8.46
C ASN A 816 22.24 -12.17 -7.04
N THR A 817 23.09 -11.91 -6.04
CA THR A 817 22.80 -12.05 -4.60
C THR A 817 21.78 -11.04 -4.08
N HIS A 818 21.71 -9.85 -4.66
CA HIS A 818 20.73 -8.81 -4.32
C HIS A 818 19.30 -9.21 -4.69
N ARG A 819 19.14 -10.25 -5.53
CA ARG A 819 17.83 -10.74 -5.99
C ARG A 819 17.44 -12.07 -5.36
N ALA A 820 18.14 -12.54 -4.34
CA ALA A 820 17.73 -13.72 -3.59
C ALA A 820 16.69 -13.38 -2.52
N GLU A 821 15.82 -14.34 -2.18
CA GLU A 821 14.92 -14.22 -1.02
C GLU A 821 15.67 -13.89 0.28
N PHE A 822 16.80 -14.56 0.49
CA PHE A 822 17.77 -14.26 1.55
C PHE A 822 18.98 -13.56 0.94
N CYS A 823 19.00 -12.23 1.01
CA CYS A 823 20.08 -11.41 0.47
C CYS A 823 21.19 -11.21 1.51
N ILE A 824 22.41 -11.57 1.13
CA ILE A 824 23.61 -11.50 1.98
C ILE A 824 24.63 -10.46 1.51
N ASP A 825 24.23 -9.52 0.65
CA ASP A 825 25.13 -8.48 0.14
C ASP A 825 25.70 -7.58 1.23
N LYS A 826 24.91 -7.35 2.27
CA LYS A 826 25.28 -6.55 3.44
C LYS A 826 25.81 -7.42 4.60
N LEU A 827 26.04 -8.73 4.39
CA LEU A 827 26.51 -9.65 5.44
C LEU A 827 28.02 -9.53 5.65
N TYR A 828 28.83 -10.11 4.76
CA TYR A 828 30.29 -9.97 4.79
C TYR A 828 30.85 -9.96 3.35
N SER A 829 30.60 -8.89 2.59
CA SER A 829 31.16 -8.79 1.24
C SER A 829 32.69 -8.76 1.25
N PRO A 830 33.37 -9.55 0.41
CA PRO A 830 34.82 -9.54 0.32
C PRO A 830 35.37 -8.28 -0.37
N ASP A 831 34.59 -7.65 -1.24
CA ASP A 831 35.05 -6.65 -2.21
C ASP A 831 35.28 -5.27 -1.57
N SER A 832 34.61 -4.96 -0.46
CA SER A 832 34.72 -3.67 0.21
C SER A 832 34.42 -3.75 1.71
N PRO A 833 35.13 -2.99 2.57
CA PRO A 833 34.75 -2.79 3.97
C PRO A 833 33.30 -2.31 4.16
N THR A 834 32.76 -1.55 3.19
CA THR A 834 31.39 -1.02 3.26
C THR A 834 30.29 -2.08 3.15
N GLY A 835 30.63 -3.28 2.66
CA GLY A 835 29.72 -4.44 2.57
C GLY A 835 29.86 -5.43 3.73
N ARG A 836 30.66 -5.12 4.76
CA ARG A 836 30.89 -5.97 5.94
C ARG A 836 30.10 -5.47 7.14
N LEU A 837 28.78 -5.56 7.05
CA LEU A 837 27.85 -4.95 8.01
C LEU A 837 27.21 -5.96 8.96
N GLY A 838 27.33 -7.27 8.67
CA GLY A 838 26.70 -8.32 9.46
C GLY A 838 25.17 -8.37 9.31
N LEU A 839 24.64 -7.90 8.17
CA LEU A 839 23.20 -7.81 7.92
C LEU A 839 22.72 -8.88 6.94
N LEU A 840 21.59 -9.51 7.25
CA LEU A 840 20.80 -10.36 6.33
C LEU A 840 19.51 -9.63 5.98
N GLU A 841 19.16 -9.61 4.71
CA GLU A 841 17.92 -9.01 4.22
C GLU A 841 16.96 -10.08 3.72
N LEU A 842 15.74 -10.09 4.25
CA LEU A 842 14.64 -10.89 3.73
C LEU A 842 13.87 -10.05 2.72
N ARG A 843 13.92 -10.45 1.45
CA ARG A 843 13.42 -9.63 0.32
C ARG A 843 12.08 -10.08 -0.24
N ALA A 844 11.65 -11.30 0.04
CA ALA A 844 10.39 -11.86 -0.47
C ALA A 844 9.13 -11.38 0.28
N PHE A 845 9.19 -10.22 0.93
CA PHE A 845 8.06 -9.64 1.65
C PHE A 845 7.49 -8.45 0.87
N GLU A 846 6.20 -8.55 0.55
CA GLU A 846 5.41 -7.41 0.08
C GLU A 846 5.11 -6.47 1.24
N MET A 847 4.90 -5.19 0.92
CA MET A 847 4.52 -4.17 1.88
C MET A 847 3.17 -4.50 2.54
N PRO A 848 3.11 -4.72 3.86
CA PRO A 848 1.84 -4.95 4.54
C PRO A 848 1.01 -3.66 4.57
N PRO A 849 -0.31 -3.74 4.31
CA PRO A 849 -1.20 -2.58 4.26
C PRO A 849 -1.38 -1.88 5.62
N HIS A 850 -1.06 -2.55 6.73
CA HIS A 850 -1.25 -2.01 8.07
C HIS A 850 -0.03 -2.26 8.98
N ALA A 851 0.31 -1.27 9.82
CA ALA A 851 1.49 -1.30 10.68
C ALA A 851 1.52 -2.52 11.63
N ARG A 852 0.37 -2.86 12.24
CA ARG A 852 0.25 -4.05 13.11
C ARG A 852 0.50 -5.36 12.36
N MET A 853 0.13 -5.47 11.08
CA MET A 853 0.46 -6.66 10.27
C MET A 853 1.98 -6.72 10.10
N SER A 854 2.63 -5.63 9.70
CA SER A 854 4.09 -5.55 9.60
C SER A 854 4.79 -6.00 10.90
N LEU A 855 4.28 -5.58 12.06
CA LEU A 855 4.81 -5.99 13.36
C LEU A 855 4.60 -7.48 13.67
N VAL A 856 3.47 -8.09 13.30
CA VAL A 856 3.28 -9.55 13.45
C VAL A 856 4.23 -10.34 12.54
N GLN A 857 4.47 -9.87 11.32
CA GLN A 857 5.49 -10.47 10.44
C GLN A 857 6.89 -10.37 11.06
N MET A 858 7.26 -9.22 11.62
CA MET A 858 8.55 -9.05 12.31
C MET A 858 8.64 -9.90 13.59
N LEU A 859 7.54 -10.05 14.33
CA LEU A 859 7.47 -10.91 15.53
C LEU A 859 7.67 -12.38 15.18
N LEU A 860 7.08 -12.85 14.07
CA LEU A 860 7.31 -14.19 13.55
C LEU A 860 8.81 -14.44 13.32
N LEU A 861 9.50 -13.49 12.68
CA LEU A 861 10.95 -13.57 12.45
C LEU A 861 11.76 -13.55 13.74
N ARG A 862 11.48 -12.62 14.68
CA ARG A 862 12.16 -12.60 16.00
C ARG A 862 11.98 -13.91 16.74
N SER A 863 10.77 -14.46 16.73
CA SER A 863 10.45 -15.73 17.42
C SER A 863 11.22 -16.90 16.81
N LEU A 864 11.31 -16.97 15.47
CA LEU A 864 12.10 -17.99 14.79
C LEU A 864 13.60 -17.84 15.05
N VAL A 865 14.13 -16.61 15.06
CA VAL A 865 15.53 -16.35 15.43
C VAL A 865 15.82 -16.80 16.86
N ALA A 866 14.97 -16.42 17.82
CA ALA A 866 15.11 -16.84 19.21
C ALA A 866 15.02 -18.37 19.37
N CYS A 867 14.12 -19.02 18.62
CA CYS A 867 13.98 -20.47 18.58
C CYS A 867 15.25 -21.15 18.05
N PHE A 868 15.74 -20.75 16.88
CA PHE A 868 16.89 -21.37 16.23
C PHE A 868 18.22 -21.04 16.91
N TRP A 869 18.30 -19.92 17.60
CA TRP A 869 19.45 -19.61 18.45
C TRP A 869 19.59 -20.60 19.61
N ARG A 870 18.47 -20.91 20.26
CA ARG A 870 18.42 -21.90 21.35
C ARG A 870 18.62 -23.32 20.85
N GLU A 871 17.93 -23.69 19.77
CA GLU A 871 17.99 -25.02 19.17
C GLU A 871 18.07 -24.93 17.63
N PRO A 872 19.27 -25.09 17.05
CA PRO A 872 19.47 -24.99 15.61
C PRO A 872 18.65 -26.02 14.81
N TYR A 873 18.01 -25.57 13.74
CA TYR A 873 17.16 -26.41 12.89
C TYR A 873 18.01 -27.18 11.87
N ARG A 874 18.28 -28.47 12.14
CA ARG A 874 19.17 -29.32 11.32
C ARG A 874 18.44 -30.53 10.76
N HIS A 875 17.85 -30.36 9.58
CA HIS A 875 17.10 -31.41 8.90
C HIS A 875 17.50 -31.51 7.42
N ARG A 876 17.22 -32.66 6.78
CA ARG A 876 17.46 -32.84 5.35
C ARG A 876 16.43 -32.08 4.54
N LEU A 877 16.89 -31.39 3.50
CA LEU A 877 16.05 -30.59 2.61
C LEU A 877 15.05 -31.47 1.83
N VAL A 878 13.88 -30.91 1.51
CA VAL A 878 12.80 -31.58 0.80
C VAL A 878 12.88 -31.29 -0.69
N ARG A 879 12.72 -32.31 -1.55
CA ARG A 879 12.68 -32.12 -3.02
C ARG A 879 11.23 -31.90 -3.48
N TRP A 880 10.74 -30.66 -3.37
CA TRP A 880 9.35 -30.33 -3.72
C TRP A 880 9.03 -30.52 -5.21
N GLY A 881 9.94 -30.15 -6.11
CA GLY A 881 9.69 -30.19 -7.56
C GLY A 881 8.44 -29.38 -7.92
N THR A 882 7.60 -29.92 -8.80
CA THR A 882 6.35 -29.25 -9.23
C THR A 882 5.31 -29.12 -8.12
N ALA A 883 5.41 -29.90 -7.03
CA ALA A 883 4.50 -29.79 -5.89
C ALA A 883 4.56 -28.41 -5.22
N LEU A 884 5.68 -27.69 -5.39
CA LEU A 884 5.84 -26.30 -4.96
C LEU A 884 4.75 -25.42 -5.58
N HIS A 885 4.61 -25.49 -6.90
CA HIS A 885 3.64 -24.70 -7.66
C HIS A 885 2.24 -25.31 -7.70
N ASP A 886 2.08 -26.62 -7.50
CA ASP A 886 0.75 -27.26 -7.48
C ASP A 886 0.02 -27.03 -6.14
N ARG A 887 0.72 -27.21 -5.02
CA ARG A 887 0.13 -27.15 -3.67
C ARG A 887 0.27 -25.78 -3.03
N PHE A 888 1.50 -25.27 -2.92
CA PHE A 888 1.79 -24.07 -2.11
C PHE A 888 1.46 -22.74 -2.79
N MET A 889 0.79 -22.80 -3.95
CA MET A 889 0.12 -21.66 -4.56
C MET A 889 -1.38 -21.61 -4.25
N LEU A 890 -1.91 -22.64 -3.59
CA LEU A 890 -3.31 -22.70 -3.15
C LEU A 890 -3.41 -22.28 -1.67
N PRO A 891 -4.38 -21.41 -1.31
CA PRO A 891 -4.57 -20.89 0.05
C PRO A 891 -4.57 -21.96 1.13
N HIS A 892 -5.28 -23.08 0.93
CA HIS A 892 -5.42 -24.13 1.94
C HIS A 892 -4.08 -24.75 2.34
N PHE A 893 -3.21 -25.03 1.36
CA PHE A 893 -1.92 -25.66 1.66
C PHE A 893 -0.94 -24.66 2.28
N VAL A 894 -1.02 -23.38 1.91
CA VAL A 894 -0.24 -22.32 2.55
C VAL A 894 -0.68 -22.13 4.01
N GLU A 895 -1.99 -22.03 4.28
CA GLU A 895 -2.54 -21.94 5.63
C GLU A 895 -2.15 -23.14 6.49
N ARG A 896 -2.24 -24.36 5.92
CA ARG A 896 -1.85 -25.59 6.62
C ARG A 896 -0.36 -25.62 6.94
N ASP A 897 0.49 -25.18 6.01
CA ASP A 897 1.93 -25.11 6.22
C ASP A 897 2.30 -24.07 7.29
N MET A 898 1.66 -22.90 7.24
CA MET A 898 1.83 -21.86 8.26
C MET A 898 1.33 -22.31 9.64
N ALA A 899 0.27 -23.12 9.71
CA ALA A 899 -0.17 -23.74 10.97
C ALA A 899 0.91 -24.66 11.57
N GLN A 900 1.71 -25.35 10.74
CA GLN A 900 2.85 -26.15 11.22
C GLN A 900 3.99 -25.28 11.75
N VAL A 901 4.25 -24.12 11.12
CA VAL A 901 5.22 -23.13 11.63
C VAL A 901 4.77 -22.62 13.00
N VAL A 902 3.49 -22.30 13.15
CA VAL A 902 2.90 -21.87 14.42
C VAL A 902 3.00 -22.97 15.48
N GLU A 903 2.69 -24.23 15.13
CA GLU A 903 2.85 -25.38 16.02
C GLU A 903 4.31 -25.58 16.46
N HIS A 904 5.28 -25.35 15.57
CA HIS A 904 6.70 -25.39 15.91
C HIS A 904 7.06 -24.32 16.97
N LEU A 905 6.63 -23.07 16.76
CA LEU A 905 6.84 -21.99 17.72
C LEU A 905 6.16 -22.26 19.07
N ASN A 906 4.93 -22.78 19.05
CA ASN A 906 4.19 -23.14 20.25
C ASN A 906 4.91 -24.23 21.06
N ARG A 907 5.43 -25.27 20.38
CA ARG A 907 6.27 -26.31 21.01
C ARG A 907 7.57 -25.74 21.58
N ALA A 908 8.12 -24.73 20.92
CA ALA A 908 9.29 -23.98 21.39
C ALA A 908 8.96 -22.99 22.54
N GLY A 909 7.71 -22.94 23.02
CA GLY A 909 7.31 -22.10 24.14
C GLY A 909 6.90 -20.67 23.78
N TYR A 910 6.75 -20.37 22.49
CA TYR A 910 6.24 -19.08 21.99
C TYR A 910 4.76 -19.24 21.61
N PRO A 911 3.79 -18.80 22.45
CA PRO A 911 2.35 -18.98 22.22
C PRO A 911 1.81 -18.11 21.06
N PHE A 912 2.31 -18.35 19.85
CA PHE A 912 1.87 -17.68 18.63
C PHE A 912 0.54 -18.29 18.17
N GLN A 913 -0.45 -17.47 17.83
CA GLN A 913 -1.76 -17.97 17.40
C GLN A 913 -1.90 -17.96 15.87
N ALA A 914 -2.50 -19.01 15.32
CA ALA A 914 -2.71 -19.14 13.87
C ALA A 914 -3.60 -18.03 13.32
N ASP A 915 -4.61 -17.60 14.08
CA ASP A 915 -5.55 -16.54 13.68
C ASP A 915 -4.86 -15.18 13.48
N TRP A 916 -3.66 -14.96 14.04
CA TRP A 916 -2.88 -13.75 13.79
C TRP A 916 -2.38 -13.63 12.35
N LEU A 917 -2.38 -14.75 11.60
CA LEU A 917 -2.02 -14.80 10.18
C LEU A 917 -3.24 -14.63 9.26
N ALA A 918 -4.47 -14.70 9.78
CA ALA A 918 -5.68 -14.61 8.96
C ALA A 918 -5.79 -13.31 8.13
N PRO A 919 -5.39 -12.12 8.63
CA PRO A 919 -5.37 -10.90 7.82
C PRO A 919 -4.40 -10.99 6.62
N PHE A 920 -3.28 -11.71 6.76
CA PHE A 920 -2.37 -11.93 5.63
C PHE A 920 -2.96 -12.90 4.62
N SER A 921 -3.66 -13.94 5.07
CA SER A 921 -4.36 -14.86 4.18
C SER A 921 -5.45 -14.13 3.38
N GLU A 922 -6.22 -13.25 4.01
CA GLU A 922 -7.27 -12.50 3.30
C GLU A 922 -6.67 -11.46 2.33
N PHE A 923 -5.54 -10.83 2.69
CA PHE A 923 -4.82 -9.92 1.80
C PHE A 923 -4.23 -10.66 0.58
N ARG A 924 -3.58 -11.81 0.81
CA ARG A 924 -2.91 -12.60 -0.23
C ARG A 924 -3.88 -13.38 -1.12
N PHE A 925 -4.91 -13.94 -0.51
CA PHE A 925 -5.87 -14.87 -1.10
C PHE A 925 -7.31 -14.35 -0.90
N PRO A 926 -7.64 -13.17 -1.45
CA PRO A 926 -8.94 -12.54 -1.23
C PRO A 926 -10.10 -13.45 -1.60
N HIS A 927 -11.15 -13.39 -0.80
CA HIS A 927 -12.40 -14.09 -1.03
C HIS A 927 -13.19 -13.48 -2.19
N TYR A 928 -13.62 -14.30 -3.16
CA TYR A 928 -14.49 -13.85 -4.26
C TYR A 928 -15.96 -14.09 -3.98
N GLY A 929 -16.30 -15.24 -3.39
CA GLY A 929 -17.69 -15.54 -3.09
C GLY A 929 -17.93 -16.98 -2.63
N ARG A 930 -19.16 -17.21 -2.19
CA ARG A 930 -19.62 -18.47 -1.62
C ARG A 930 -21.07 -18.72 -2.00
N VAL A 931 -21.39 -19.98 -2.28
CA VAL A 931 -22.76 -20.44 -2.52
C VAL A 931 -23.05 -21.66 -1.66
N SER A 932 -24.26 -21.75 -1.11
CA SER A 932 -24.74 -22.92 -0.36
C SER A 932 -25.84 -23.62 -1.14
N ILE A 933 -25.67 -24.93 -1.38
CA ILE A 933 -26.55 -25.79 -2.17
C ILE A 933 -26.93 -26.99 -1.30
N GLY A 934 -28.06 -26.87 -0.59
CA GLY A 934 -28.37 -27.80 0.50
C GLY A 934 -27.30 -27.73 1.60
N ASP A 935 -26.76 -28.87 2.00
CA ASP A 935 -25.69 -28.97 3.00
C ASP A 935 -24.27 -28.79 2.42
N ILE A 936 -24.16 -28.61 1.09
CA ILE A 936 -22.87 -28.45 0.40
C ILE A 936 -22.60 -26.96 0.19
N GLN A 937 -21.40 -26.53 0.51
CA GLN A 937 -20.95 -25.16 0.29
C GLN A 937 -19.75 -25.13 -0.63
N ILE A 938 -19.78 -24.24 -1.62
CA ILE A 938 -18.67 -23.96 -2.53
C ILE A 938 -18.15 -22.57 -2.23
N GLU A 939 -16.85 -22.45 -2.00
CA GLU A 939 -16.12 -21.20 -1.79
C GLU A 939 -15.05 -21.02 -2.87
N LEU A 940 -14.99 -19.83 -3.46
CA LEU A 940 -13.96 -19.43 -4.40
C LEU A 940 -13.04 -18.38 -3.76
N ARG A 941 -11.75 -18.67 -3.75
CA ARG A 941 -10.69 -17.74 -3.35
C ARG A 941 -9.67 -17.60 -4.48
N MET A 942 -9.04 -16.43 -4.54
CA MET A 942 -7.86 -16.25 -5.36
C MET A 942 -6.76 -17.23 -4.95
N ALA A 943 -6.01 -17.73 -5.92
CA ALA A 943 -4.79 -18.50 -5.71
C ALA A 943 -3.63 -17.84 -6.46
N LEU A 944 -2.40 -18.16 -6.05
CA LEU A 944 -1.21 -17.61 -6.67
C LEU A 944 -0.93 -18.29 -8.02
N GLU A 945 -0.32 -17.54 -8.93
CA GLU A 945 0.11 -18.03 -10.23
C GLU A 945 1.41 -17.32 -10.61
N PRO A 946 2.48 -18.06 -10.99
CA PRO A 946 3.76 -17.44 -11.33
C PRO A 946 3.67 -16.80 -12.70
N TRP A 947 4.15 -15.56 -12.82
CA TRP A 947 4.23 -14.89 -14.13
C TRP A 947 5.60 -15.16 -14.73
N HIS A 948 5.64 -16.05 -15.71
CA HIS A 948 6.88 -16.38 -16.39
C HIS A 948 7.30 -15.24 -17.33
N VAL A 949 8.58 -14.89 -17.26
CA VAL A 949 9.21 -13.99 -18.24
C VAL A 949 9.23 -14.69 -19.61
N LEU A 950 8.79 -13.96 -20.63
CA LEU A 950 8.76 -14.37 -22.03
C LEU A 950 10.13 -14.20 -22.70
N GLY A 951 10.23 -14.71 -23.93
CA GLY A 951 11.39 -14.46 -24.78
C GLY A 951 11.64 -12.97 -25.02
N GLU A 952 12.89 -12.65 -25.36
CA GLU A 952 13.29 -11.28 -25.67
C GLU A 952 12.58 -10.73 -26.92
N GLU A 953 12.03 -9.53 -26.82
CA GLU A 953 11.44 -8.80 -27.95
C GLU A 953 12.27 -7.54 -28.25
N VAL A 954 12.58 -7.31 -29.52
CA VAL A 954 13.29 -6.11 -29.96
C VAL A 954 12.27 -4.99 -30.16
N THR A 955 12.35 -3.97 -29.32
CA THR A 955 11.57 -2.73 -29.46
C THR A 955 12.44 -1.64 -30.10
N THR A 956 11.81 -0.56 -30.58
CA THR A 956 12.50 0.61 -31.14
C THR A 956 13.45 1.29 -30.13
N ALA A 957 13.28 1.03 -28.82
CA ALA A 957 14.08 1.58 -27.73
C ALA A 957 15.06 0.56 -27.09
N GLY A 958 15.11 -0.69 -27.57
CA GLY A 958 15.97 -1.75 -27.04
C GLY A 958 15.25 -3.09 -26.85
N THR A 959 15.90 -4.04 -26.16
CA THR A 959 15.30 -5.36 -25.87
C THR A 959 14.39 -5.29 -24.64
N ALA A 960 13.14 -5.71 -24.77
CA ALA A 960 12.18 -5.85 -23.67
C ALA A 960 11.95 -7.34 -23.36
N ARG A 961 11.64 -7.64 -22.09
CA ARG A 961 11.24 -8.98 -21.64
C ARG A 961 9.91 -8.84 -20.92
N TYR A 962 8.83 -9.19 -21.62
CA TYR A 962 7.47 -9.17 -21.06
C TYR A 962 7.24 -10.35 -20.12
N VAL A 963 6.20 -10.29 -19.29
CA VAL A 963 5.74 -11.41 -18.47
C VAL A 963 4.36 -11.85 -18.95
N ASP A 964 4.08 -13.15 -18.89
CA ASP A 964 2.75 -13.68 -19.21
C ASP A 964 1.82 -13.53 -17.99
N SER A 965 1.14 -12.39 -17.89
CA SER A 965 0.11 -12.12 -16.88
C SER A 965 -1.32 -12.50 -17.34
N SER A 966 -1.44 -13.27 -18.42
CA SER A 966 -2.74 -13.70 -18.97
C SER A 966 -3.37 -14.88 -18.23
N VAL A 967 -2.57 -15.57 -17.42
CA VAL A 967 -2.95 -16.79 -16.72
C VAL A 967 -3.21 -16.45 -15.25
N GLU A 968 -4.33 -16.93 -14.73
CA GLU A 968 -4.72 -16.79 -13.34
C GLU A 968 -5.10 -18.15 -12.75
N ARG A 969 -5.22 -18.18 -11.42
CA ARG A 969 -5.61 -19.36 -10.66
C ARG A 969 -6.64 -19.01 -9.58
N LEU A 970 -7.61 -19.90 -9.42
CA LEU A 970 -8.52 -19.92 -8.28
C LEU A 970 -8.30 -21.19 -7.45
N GLN A 971 -8.54 -21.10 -6.15
CA GLN A 971 -8.86 -22.27 -5.35
C GLN A 971 -10.36 -22.37 -5.18
N VAL A 972 -10.89 -23.56 -5.44
CA VAL A 972 -12.24 -23.93 -5.00
C VAL A 972 -12.14 -24.81 -3.77
N ARG A 973 -12.86 -24.45 -2.71
CA ARG A 973 -13.06 -25.27 -1.51
C ARG A 973 -14.52 -25.71 -1.47
N VAL A 974 -14.74 -27.00 -1.21
CA VAL A 974 -16.08 -27.58 -1.09
C VAL A 974 -16.21 -28.25 0.26
N THR A 975 -17.23 -27.92 1.04
CA THR A 975 -17.55 -28.53 2.33
C THR A 975 -18.93 -29.20 2.29
N GLY A 976 -19.14 -30.23 3.13
CA GLY A 976 -20.39 -31.00 3.16
C GLY A 976 -20.57 -31.99 2.00
N LEU A 977 -19.54 -32.18 1.16
CA LEU A 977 -19.62 -33.04 -0.03
C LEU A 977 -19.65 -34.53 0.36
N THR A 978 -20.69 -35.25 -0.06
CA THR A 978 -20.71 -36.72 0.05
C THR A 978 -19.89 -37.35 -1.08
N GLU A 979 -18.79 -38.02 -0.72
CA GLU A 979 -17.90 -38.68 -1.66
C GLU A 979 -18.64 -39.73 -2.49
N GLY A 980 -18.34 -39.80 -3.80
CA GLY A 980 -18.93 -40.77 -4.73
C GLY A 980 -20.36 -40.45 -5.21
N ARG A 981 -21.06 -39.48 -4.61
CA ARG A 981 -22.37 -39.00 -5.11
C ARG A 981 -22.24 -37.71 -5.91
N TYR A 982 -21.49 -36.75 -5.39
CA TYR A 982 -21.41 -35.42 -6.00
C TYR A 982 -20.08 -35.22 -6.71
N VAL A 983 -20.12 -34.52 -7.85
CA VAL A 983 -18.95 -34.13 -8.62
C VAL A 983 -19.03 -32.63 -8.88
N LEU A 984 -17.92 -31.92 -8.66
CA LEU A 984 -17.78 -30.53 -9.08
C LEU A 984 -17.16 -30.48 -10.49
N ALA A 985 -17.77 -29.70 -11.38
CA ALA A 985 -17.20 -29.40 -12.69
C ALA A 985 -16.96 -27.90 -12.86
N CYS A 986 -15.94 -27.52 -13.62
CA CYS A 986 -15.69 -26.15 -14.07
C CYS A 986 -15.67 -26.13 -15.60
N ASN A 987 -16.54 -25.32 -16.23
CA ASN A 987 -16.72 -25.28 -17.68
C ASN A 987 -16.91 -26.68 -18.32
N GLY A 988 -17.66 -27.54 -17.63
CA GLY A 988 -17.95 -28.92 -18.05
C GLY A 988 -16.82 -29.93 -17.84
N ARG A 989 -15.68 -29.52 -17.24
CA ARG A 989 -14.54 -30.40 -16.91
C ARG A 989 -14.51 -30.75 -15.43
N ARG A 990 -14.18 -31.99 -15.10
CA ARG A 990 -14.22 -32.48 -13.72
C ARG A 990 -13.08 -31.87 -12.92
N VAL A 991 -13.40 -31.23 -11.80
CA VAL A 991 -12.40 -30.64 -10.90
C VAL A 991 -11.76 -31.75 -10.06
N PRO A 992 -10.41 -31.85 -10.00
CA PRO A 992 -9.69 -32.88 -9.24
C PRO A 992 -9.65 -32.53 -7.75
N LEU A 993 -10.81 -32.63 -7.09
CA LEU A 993 -10.97 -32.35 -5.66
C LEU A 993 -10.07 -33.27 -4.81
N GLN A 994 -9.20 -32.65 -4.01
CA GLN A 994 -8.30 -33.30 -3.05
C GLN A 994 -8.87 -33.17 -1.65
N SER A 995 -8.87 -34.25 -0.87
CA SER A 995 -9.31 -34.20 0.54
C SER A 995 -8.37 -33.34 1.38
N THR A 996 -8.92 -32.51 2.26
CA THR A 996 -8.14 -31.73 3.23
C THR A 996 -7.74 -32.55 4.47
N GLY A 997 -8.27 -33.76 4.61
CA GLY A 997 -8.21 -34.58 5.84
C GLY A 997 -9.43 -34.40 6.75
N THR A 998 -10.24 -33.37 6.52
CA THR A 998 -11.55 -33.18 7.19
C THR A 998 -12.64 -33.89 6.39
N HIS A 999 -13.49 -34.66 7.07
CA HIS A 999 -14.55 -35.42 6.41
C HIS A 999 -15.53 -34.48 5.68
N GLY A 1000 -15.74 -34.73 4.39
CA GLY A 1000 -16.64 -33.94 3.53
C GLY A 1000 -16.05 -32.61 3.06
N GLU A 1001 -14.74 -32.38 3.27
CA GLU A 1001 -14.05 -31.17 2.82
C GLU A 1001 -12.96 -31.48 1.79
N TYR A 1002 -12.98 -30.70 0.71
CA TYR A 1002 -12.09 -30.86 -0.43
C TYR A 1002 -11.64 -29.52 -1.00
N VAL A 1003 -10.45 -29.50 -1.61
CA VAL A 1003 -9.90 -28.34 -2.30
C VAL A 1003 -9.31 -28.72 -3.67
N ALA A 1004 -9.34 -27.79 -4.61
CA ALA A 1004 -8.61 -27.92 -5.88
C ALA A 1004 -8.26 -26.54 -6.45
N GLY A 1005 -7.19 -26.49 -7.23
CA GLY A 1005 -6.86 -25.35 -8.09
C GLY A 1005 -7.59 -25.42 -9.42
N VAL A 1006 -8.01 -24.27 -9.95
CA VAL A 1006 -8.43 -24.10 -11.35
C VAL A 1006 -7.54 -23.05 -11.97
N ARG A 1007 -6.71 -23.47 -12.93
CA ARG A 1007 -5.80 -22.62 -13.70
C ARG A 1007 -6.41 -22.34 -15.07
N TYR A 1008 -6.47 -21.07 -15.45
CA TYR A 1008 -7.18 -20.65 -16.65
C TYR A 1008 -6.55 -19.41 -17.27
N ARG A 1009 -6.85 -19.18 -18.55
CA ARG A 1009 -6.55 -17.92 -19.23
C ARG A 1009 -7.65 -16.90 -18.99
N ALA A 1010 -7.31 -15.79 -18.35
CA ALA A 1010 -8.22 -14.73 -17.94
C ALA A 1010 -8.47 -13.69 -19.04
N TRP A 1011 -7.44 -13.36 -19.83
CA TRP A 1011 -7.49 -12.44 -20.96
C TRP A 1011 -6.46 -12.85 -22.03
N GLN A 1012 -6.44 -12.21 -23.21
CA GLN A 1012 -5.53 -12.60 -24.31
C GLN A 1012 -4.63 -11.43 -24.74
N PRO A 1013 -3.38 -11.34 -24.22
CA PRO A 1013 -2.39 -10.38 -24.68
C PRO A 1013 -1.86 -10.72 -26.08
N PRO A 1014 -1.25 -9.75 -26.78
CA PRO A 1014 -0.51 -9.99 -28.02
C PRO A 1014 0.69 -10.92 -27.81
N SER A 1015 1.36 -10.85 -26.64
CA SER A 1015 2.50 -11.71 -26.26
C SER A 1015 2.13 -12.60 -25.06
N ALA A 1016 2.20 -13.92 -25.25
CA ALA A 1016 1.96 -14.93 -24.20
C ALA A 1016 2.67 -16.26 -24.54
N LEU A 1017 2.83 -17.14 -23.55
CA LEU A 1017 3.46 -18.46 -23.72
C LEU A 1017 2.72 -19.34 -24.74
N HIS A 1018 1.38 -19.22 -24.80
CA HIS A 1018 0.52 -20.07 -25.63
C HIS A 1018 -0.49 -19.23 -26.41
N PRO A 1019 -0.14 -18.61 -27.55
CA PRO A 1019 -0.99 -17.62 -28.22
C PRO A 1019 -2.33 -18.17 -28.74
N ASN A 1020 -2.40 -19.46 -29.08
CA ASN A 1020 -3.60 -20.09 -29.66
C ASN A 1020 -4.67 -20.52 -28.63
N ILE A 1021 -4.41 -20.33 -27.34
CA ILE A 1021 -5.38 -20.68 -26.29
C ILE A 1021 -6.28 -19.47 -26.02
N GLY A 1022 -7.59 -19.62 -26.18
CA GLY A 1022 -8.55 -18.54 -25.93
C GLY A 1022 -8.74 -18.22 -24.44
N VAL A 1023 -9.56 -17.21 -24.17
CA VAL A 1023 -10.03 -16.87 -22.82
C VAL A 1023 -11.04 -17.93 -22.34
N HIS A 1024 -10.94 -18.35 -21.09
CA HIS A 1024 -11.83 -19.36 -20.50
C HIS A 1024 -12.96 -18.75 -19.66
N ALA A 1025 -12.88 -17.46 -19.32
CA ALA A 1025 -13.90 -16.77 -18.55
C ALA A 1025 -15.20 -16.57 -19.38
N PRO A 1026 -16.39 -16.60 -18.76
CA PRO A 1026 -16.63 -16.86 -17.34
C PRO A 1026 -16.36 -18.32 -16.95
N LEU A 1027 -15.99 -18.53 -15.68
CA LEU A 1027 -15.83 -19.86 -15.10
C LEU A 1027 -17.14 -20.28 -14.45
N VAL A 1028 -17.80 -21.29 -15.01
CA VAL A 1028 -19.07 -21.83 -14.52
C VAL A 1028 -18.77 -23.09 -13.70
N PHE A 1029 -19.11 -23.05 -12.41
CA PHE A 1029 -18.96 -24.19 -11.50
C PHE A 1029 -20.29 -24.89 -11.31
N ASP A 1030 -20.35 -26.17 -11.69
CA ASP A 1030 -21.56 -27.01 -11.59
C ASP A 1030 -21.37 -28.08 -10.51
N LEU A 1031 -22.28 -28.11 -9.53
CA LEU A 1031 -22.38 -29.20 -8.56
C LEU A 1031 -23.33 -30.27 -9.09
N ILE A 1032 -22.79 -31.42 -9.47
CA ILE A 1032 -23.50 -32.45 -10.22
C ILE A 1032 -23.82 -33.61 -9.28
N ASP A 1033 -25.11 -33.96 -9.17
CA ASP A 1033 -25.55 -35.18 -8.51
C ASP A 1033 -25.45 -36.35 -9.50
N THR A 1034 -24.42 -37.18 -9.35
CA THR A 1034 -24.14 -38.29 -10.27
C THR A 1034 -25.18 -39.40 -10.20
N TRP A 1035 -26.05 -39.43 -9.17
CA TRP A 1035 -27.14 -40.40 -9.12
C TRP A 1035 -28.33 -39.96 -9.99
N ASN A 1036 -28.51 -38.64 -10.13
CA ASN A 1036 -29.61 -38.04 -10.88
C ASN A 1036 -29.20 -37.46 -12.24
N GLY A 1037 -27.89 -37.34 -12.52
CA GLY A 1037 -27.36 -36.91 -13.82
C GLY A 1037 -27.64 -35.45 -14.16
N ARG A 1038 -27.78 -34.59 -13.14
CA ARG A 1038 -28.09 -33.17 -13.30
C ARG A 1038 -27.28 -32.29 -12.34
N ALA A 1039 -27.02 -31.06 -12.74
CA ALA A 1039 -26.57 -30.02 -11.82
C ALA A 1039 -27.69 -29.71 -10.83
N ILE A 1040 -27.36 -29.65 -9.53
CA ILE A 1040 -28.30 -29.28 -8.46
C ILE A 1040 -28.12 -27.84 -7.98
N GLY A 1041 -27.07 -27.18 -8.46
CA GLY A 1041 -26.71 -25.80 -8.16
C GLY A 1041 -25.28 -25.52 -8.62
N GLY A 1042 -24.80 -24.32 -8.34
CA GLY A 1042 -23.45 -23.90 -8.69
C GLY A 1042 -23.31 -22.39 -8.63
N CYS A 1043 -22.18 -21.88 -9.11
CA CYS A 1043 -21.86 -20.46 -9.14
C CYS A 1043 -21.04 -20.11 -10.38
N THR A 1044 -21.00 -18.84 -10.73
CA THR A 1044 -20.25 -18.33 -11.88
C THR A 1044 -19.28 -17.23 -11.45
N TYR A 1045 -18.06 -17.29 -11.96
CA TYR A 1045 -17.03 -16.29 -11.73
C TYR A 1045 -16.62 -15.61 -13.03
N HIS A 1046 -16.48 -14.28 -12.97
CA HIS A 1046 -16.09 -13.42 -14.08
C HIS A 1046 -14.73 -12.75 -13.82
N VAL A 1047 -13.93 -12.60 -14.87
CA VAL A 1047 -12.64 -11.88 -14.80
C VAL A 1047 -12.86 -10.36 -14.84
N SER A 1048 -13.79 -9.91 -15.67
CA SER A 1048 -14.23 -8.51 -15.77
C SER A 1048 -15.69 -8.37 -15.35
N HIS A 1049 -16.19 -7.14 -15.30
CA HIS A 1049 -17.59 -6.90 -14.94
C HIS A 1049 -18.54 -7.64 -15.92
N PRO A 1050 -19.53 -8.42 -15.42
CA PRO A 1050 -20.36 -9.27 -16.27
C PRO A 1050 -21.20 -8.48 -17.30
N GLY A 1051 -21.55 -7.24 -16.98
CA GLY A 1051 -22.24 -6.33 -17.91
C GLY A 1051 -21.34 -5.71 -19.00
N GLY A 1052 -20.07 -6.13 -19.14
CA GLY A 1052 -19.15 -5.64 -20.17
C GLY A 1052 -18.51 -4.28 -19.88
N ARG A 1053 -18.59 -3.80 -18.63
CA ARG A 1053 -17.87 -2.60 -18.17
C ARG A 1053 -16.39 -2.95 -18.00
N ASN A 1054 -15.54 -2.23 -18.73
CA ASN A 1054 -14.10 -2.22 -18.46
C ASN A 1054 -13.79 -0.94 -17.69
N TYR A 1055 -13.09 -1.09 -16.57
CA TYR A 1055 -12.65 0.06 -15.79
C TYR A 1055 -11.38 0.63 -16.41
N ASP A 1056 -11.42 1.91 -16.76
CA ASP A 1056 -10.25 2.64 -17.29
C ASP A 1056 -9.40 3.28 -16.18
N VAL A 1057 -9.96 3.38 -14.96
CA VAL A 1057 -9.33 3.99 -13.78
C VAL A 1057 -9.23 2.99 -12.63
N PHE A 1058 -8.19 3.15 -11.82
CA PHE A 1058 -8.01 2.35 -10.61
C PHE A 1058 -9.08 2.72 -9.56
N PRO A 1059 -9.43 1.80 -8.64
CA PRO A 1059 -10.31 2.12 -7.54
C PRO A 1059 -9.80 3.29 -6.70
N VAL A 1060 -10.68 4.23 -6.35
CA VAL A 1060 -10.31 5.41 -5.55
C VAL A 1060 -10.15 5.09 -4.06
N ASN A 1061 -10.73 3.98 -3.59
CA ASN A 1061 -10.63 3.51 -2.21
C ASN A 1061 -10.92 2.00 -2.08
N ALA A 1062 -10.75 1.47 -0.87
CA ALA A 1062 -10.97 0.06 -0.57
C ALA A 1062 -12.44 -0.41 -0.77
N PHE A 1063 -13.43 0.46 -0.55
CA PHE A 1063 -14.85 0.14 -0.76
C PHE A 1063 -15.15 -0.09 -2.25
N GLU A 1064 -14.66 0.78 -3.13
CA GLU A 1064 -14.82 0.58 -4.57
C GLU A 1064 -14.08 -0.67 -5.04
N ALA A 1065 -12.85 -0.89 -4.56
CA ALA A 1065 -12.08 -2.08 -4.88
C ALA A 1065 -12.81 -3.37 -4.46
N GLU A 1066 -13.39 -3.39 -3.26
CA GLU A 1066 -14.21 -4.49 -2.77
C GLU A 1066 -15.48 -4.70 -3.61
N ALA A 1067 -16.22 -3.65 -3.92
CA ALA A 1067 -17.40 -3.74 -4.77
C ALA A 1067 -17.07 -4.33 -6.15
N ARG A 1068 -15.94 -3.91 -6.77
CA ARG A 1068 -15.47 -4.49 -8.05
C ARG A 1068 -15.14 -5.98 -7.94
N ARG A 1069 -14.66 -6.46 -6.78
CA ARG A 1069 -14.40 -7.90 -6.56
C ARG A 1069 -15.70 -8.69 -6.39
N ILE A 1070 -16.67 -8.15 -5.63
CA ILE A 1070 -17.94 -8.84 -5.33
C ILE A 1070 -18.78 -9.00 -6.60
N THR A 1071 -18.85 -7.99 -7.47
CA THR A 1071 -19.65 -8.04 -8.71
C THR A 1071 -19.19 -9.08 -9.72
N ARG A 1072 -17.98 -9.63 -9.53
CA ARG A 1072 -17.40 -10.70 -10.36
C ARG A 1072 -17.88 -12.10 -9.97
N PHE A 1073 -18.57 -12.26 -8.85
CA PHE A 1073 -19.09 -13.54 -8.39
C PHE A 1073 -20.62 -13.55 -8.42
N TRP A 1074 -21.18 -14.56 -9.06
CA TRP A 1074 -22.60 -14.87 -9.01
C TRP A 1074 -22.81 -16.18 -8.25
N ASP A 1075 -23.65 -16.15 -7.23
CA ASP A 1075 -24.15 -17.32 -6.49
C ASP A 1075 -25.16 -18.18 -7.29
N HIS A 1076 -25.33 -17.84 -8.56
CA HIS A 1076 -26.22 -18.48 -9.53
C HIS A 1076 -25.50 -18.59 -10.90
N GLY A 1077 -26.24 -18.96 -11.94
CA GLY A 1077 -25.68 -19.06 -13.30
C GLY A 1077 -25.01 -20.39 -13.64
N HIS A 1078 -25.24 -21.43 -12.83
CA HIS A 1078 -24.89 -22.82 -13.16
C HIS A 1078 -25.64 -23.32 -14.41
N THR A 1079 -25.12 -24.37 -15.04
CA THR A 1079 -25.68 -24.94 -16.27
C THR A 1079 -27.07 -25.55 -16.01
N PRO A 1080 -28.15 -25.07 -16.65
CA PRO A 1080 -29.49 -25.62 -16.42
C PRO A 1080 -29.72 -26.94 -17.16
N GLY A 1081 -30.51 -27.84 -16.57
CA GLY A 1081 -30.97 -29.08 -17.20
C GLY A 1081 -30.02 -30.26 -17.05
N THR A 1082 -30.12 -31.23 -17.97
CA THR A 1082 -29.20 -32.37 -18.05
C THR A 1082 -27.89 -31.94 -18.70
N LEU A 1083 -26.77 -32.38 -18.14
CA LEU A 1083 -25.44 -31.93 -18.56
C LEU A 1083 -25.20 -32.21 -20.05
N GLN A 1084 -25.05 -31.18 -20.87
CA GLN A 1084 -24.61 -31.33 -22.26
C GLN A 1084 -23.09 -31.14 -22.28
N PRO A 1085 -22.28 -32.19 -22.51
CA PRO A 1085 -20.83 -32.01 -22.57
C PRO A 1085 -20.47 -31.01 -23.69
N PRO A 1086 -19.50 -30.12 -23.46
CA PRO A 1086 -18.93 -29.25 -24.50
C PRO A 1086 -18.56 -30.03 -25.77
N PRO A 1087 -18.59 -29.42 -26.97
CA PRO A 1087 -18.29 -30.12 -28.23
C PRO A 1087 -16.95 -30.88 -28.23
N ALA A 1088 -15.92 -30.33 -27.57
CA ALA A 1088 -14.61 -30.97 -27.41
C ALA A 1088 -14.62 -32.24 -26.55
N LEU A 1089 -15.62 -32.39 -25.67
CA LEU A 1089 -15.87 -33.58 -24.86
C LEU A 1089 -16.87 -34.54 -25.53
N ARG A 1090 -17.73 -34.04 -26.42
CA ARG A 1090 -18.66 -34.88 -27.22
C ARG A 1090 -17.95 -35.81 -28.20
N SER A 1091 -16.81 -35.41 -28.76
CA SER A 1091 -16.00 -36.26 -29.63
C SER A 1091 -15.39 -37.48 -28.92
N LEU A 1092 -15.42 -37.48 -27.58
CA LEU A 1092 -14.94 -38.56 -26.72
C LEU A 1092 -16.07 -39.46 -26.19
N ALA A 1093 -17.33 -39.19 -26.57
CA ALA A 1093 -18.49 -39.97 -26.12
C ALA A 1093 -18.45 -41.39 -26.70
N GLN A 1094 -18.57 -42.41 -25.83
CA GLN A 1094 -18.69 -43.81 -26.24
C GLN A 1094 -20.11 -44.11 -26.75
N PHE A 1095 -20.21 -44.89 -27.83
CA PHE A 1095 -21.48 -45.38 -28.36
C PHE A 1095 -22.11 -46.40 -27.39
N HIS A 1096 -23.30 -46.10 -26.88
CA HIS A 1096 -24.11 -47.06 -26.15
C HIS A 1096 -25.22 -47.61 -27.07
N PRO A 1097 -25.32 -48.94 -27.26
CA PRO A 1097 -26.34 -49.54 -28.11
C PRO A 1097 -27.76 -49.31 -27.56
N GLU A 1098 -28.74 -49.24 -28.47
CA GLU A 1098 -30.16 -49.03 -28.15
C GLU A 1098 -30.67 -50.02 -27.09
N GLY A 1099 -31.41 -49.49 -26.10
CA GLY A 1099 -31.91 -50.26 -24.95
C GLY A 1099 -31.06 -50.17 -23.69
N SER A 1100 -29.87 -49.57 -23.77
CA SER A 1100 -29.12 -49.15 -22.58
C SER A 1100 -29.86 -47.98 -21.93
N LEU A 1101 -30.29 -48.11 -20.68
CA LEU A 1101 -30.71 -46.94 -19.89
C LEU A 1101 -29.55 -45.95 -19.93
N LEU A 1102 -29.75 -44.76 -20.52
CA LEU A 1102 -28.78 -43.66 -20.43
C LEU A 1102 -28.54 -43.42 -18.94
N GLY A 1103 -27.39 -43.87 -18.45
CA GLY A 1103 -26.98 -43.62 -17.08
C GLY A 1103 -26.94 -42.10 -16.83
N PRO A 1104 -27.05 -41.66 -15.57
CA PRO A 1104 -26.91 -40.26 -15.23
C PRO A 1104 -25.61 -39.69 -15.84
N MET A 1105 -25.73 -38.68 -16.70
CA MET A 1105 -24.56 -38.08 -17.38
C MET A 1105 -23.70 -37.33 -16.36
N ALA A 1106 -22.45 -37.74 -16.23
CA ALA A 1106 -21.41 -37.05 -15.49
C ALA A 1106 -20.31 -36.60 -16.47
N PRO A 1107 -19.58 -35.50 -16.18
CA PRO A 1107 -18.39 -35.16 -16.95
C PRO A 1107 -17.40 -36.33 -16.90
N PRO A 1108 -16.68 -36.61 -18.01
CA PRO A 1108 -15.74 -37.72 -18.04
C PRO A 1108 -14.72 -37.60 -16.90
N THR A 1109 -14.28 -38.74 -16.39
CA THR A 1109 -13.20 -38.78 -15.41
C THR A 1109 -11.96 -38.15 -16.01
N GLU A 1110 -11.50 -37.08 -15.40
CA GLU A 1110 -10.28 -36.42 -15.82
C GLU A 1110 -9.12 -37.06 -15.06
N ARG A 1111 -8.15 -37.64 -15.77
CA ARG A 1111 -6.96 -38.19 -15.14
C ARG A 1111 -6.11 -37.00 -14.64
N PRO A 1112 -5.90 -36.84 -13.32
CA PRO A 1112 -5.07 -35.76 -12.81
C PRO A 1112 -3.67 -35.86 -13.40
N ASP A 1113 -3.08 -34.71 -13.68
CA ASP A 1113 -1.69 -34.67 -14.12
C ASP A 1113 -0.77 -35.15 -12.99
N PRO A 1114 0.24 -36.00 -13.26
CA PRO A 1114 1.13 -36.50 -12.22
C PRO A 1114 2.00 -35.40 -11.60
N GLU A 1115 2.30 -34.32 -12.32
CA GLU A 1115 3.07 -33.18 -11.80
C GLU A 1115 2.17 -32.13 -11.12
N TYR A 1116 0.91 -31.99 -11.54
CA TYR A 1116 -0.09 -31.07 -10.99
C TYR A 1116 -1.41 -31.77 -10.58
N PRO A 1117 -1.38 -32.71 -9.63
CA PRO A 1117 -2.55 -33.50 -9.26
C PRO A 1117 -3.66 -32.69 -8.55
N CYS A 1118 -3.34 -31.54 -7.95
CA CYS A 1118 -4.30 -30.70 -7.25
C CYS A 1118 -4.98 -29.66 -8.14
N THR A 1119 -4.55 -29.53 -9.41
CA THR A 1119 -4.95 -28.41 -10.28
C THR A 1119 -5.59 -28.88 -11.58
N LEU A 1120 -6.80 -28.39 -11.86
CA LEU A 1120 -7.40 -28.43 -13.19
C LEU A 1120 -6.82 -27.30 -14.05
N ASP A 1121 -5.99 -27.63 -15.04
CA ASP A 1121 -5.50 -26.65 -16.03
C ASP A 1121 -6.39 -26.65 -17.28
N LEU A 1122 -7.27 -25.65 -17.37
CA LEU A 1122 -8.22 -25.53 -18.48
C LEU A 1122 -7.53 -25.33 -19.84
N ARG A 1123 -6.27 -24.88 -19.84
CA ARG A 1123 -5.47 -24.64 -21.05
C ARG A 1123 -5.00 -25.95 -21.69
N ARG A 1124 -5.03 -27.06 -20.96
CA ARG A 1124 -4.71 -28.40 -21.49
C ARG A 1124 -5.96 -29.03 -22.11
N PRO A 1125 -5.83 -29.86 -23.15
CA PRO A 1125 -6.96 -30.66 -23.63
C PRO A 1125 -7.43 -31.62 -22.51
N PRO A 1126 -8.72 -32.01 -22.50
CA PRO A 1126 -9.23 -33.01 -21.56
C PRO A 1126 -8.44 -34.31 -21.64
N SER A 1127 -8.00 -34.84 -20.49
CA SER A 1127 -7.35 -36.16 -20.39
C SER A 1127 -8.41 -37.25 -20.32
N VAL A 1128 -8.26 -38.30 -21.15
CA VAL A 1128 -9.07 -39.53 -21.12
C VAL A 1128 -8.28 -40.66 -20.47
#